data_AF-A0A660ZU14-F1
#
_entry.id   AF-A0A660ZU14-F1
#
_cell.length_a   1.000
_cell.length_b   1.000
_cell.length_c   1.000
_cell.angle_alpha   90.00
_cell.angle_beta   90.00
_cell.angle_gamma   90.00
#
_symmetry.space_group_name_H-M   'P 1'
#
loop_
_entity.id
_entity.type
_entity.pdbx_description
1 polymer ?
#
loop_
_entity_poly.entity_id
_entity_poly.type
_entity_poly.pdbx_seq_one_letter_code
_entity_poly.pdbx_strand_id
1 'polypeptide(L)'
;MRQTCVSRPVIHVLLAIFVSALLAAPAFAGQEHQSGQSQEPPIAVVDGPGVLLSSTGSAQLMAARETAGPDTFALYGGPDHPTEGKFQMGDGSIPDWGGGNGLPGGDYGGGSSAWMPVDLTHMHTFWHVDTFNAANLNGNGSGNHALWSGLDGSDSVSETWATPPGYGNGWNDILIYESAPLADPAVGETAVLDLFFNHDSEPGYDYFIVEYDSAGSWLEVFRIDGSNKDGGNVFQPPGEQYSLQSTNSIIWSGNDFGGDNLDQIRIRFRAVSDGSWSDQDGLWPTDAGLVQIDDISLTTSQGSLFEDHEGSAPFLFRPQLAPFAGDFAQVHPRLSSIDPCRENLTPLVGFMDYDQIVRNGPGADGVTIRTGGSISAGVDYGIVGNWVNNYSGGLSLGQVDVANEVWSPAISWDLPGAGDDDIEIAGTMIRFDAWEHLPLINGYFWVWHVRSGRAGEPWDTWGDRGFVHFSPEPRWTNRVLDVSDLMLSGPERVQIALGTVDMAERFGFPGQAATPSPAFDNVAFYKYRIAGPSMVTRNIDLANDGFPISGAINVSTQATRDAMDVPFDMARDINTSDLTLTPGDSITVDVTSNIPAVTVTDIRMIWALDTNPLFEDAIRSAPSRAKDQSVVAGVAGTVWTGEVVADSATTSGGVIIQDRYYLDLPDADFMYPGDVLHYY
;
A
#
# COMPACT_ATOMS: atom_id res chain seq x y z
N MET A 1 -32.11 -14.47 -61.13
CA MET A 1 -32.98 -13.67 -62.01
C MET A 1 -34.25 -13.38 -61.21
N ARG A 2 -34.57 -12.10 -60.88
CA ARG A 2 -35.69 -11.67 -59.99
C ARG A 2 -35.52 -12.14 -58.51
N GLN A 3 -35.58 -11.23 -57.52
CA GLN A 3 -36.75 -10.65 -56.82
C GLN A 3 -37.54 -11.70 -55.99
N THR A 4 -38.00 -11.43 -54.76
CA THR A 4 -38.27 -10.11 -54.14
C THR A 4 -38.04 -10.11 -52.61
N CYS A 5 -37.78 -8.94 -52.03
CA CYS A 5 -37.81 -8.68 -50.59
C CYS A 5 -39.23 -8.25 -50.15
N VAL A 6 -39.60 -8.51 -48.89
CA VAL A 6 -40.72 -7.84 -48.17
C VAL A 6 -40.21 -7.46 -46.78
N SER A 7 -40.57 -6.28 -46.29
CA SER A 7 -40.03 -5.73 -45.04
C SER A 7 -40.97 -4.73 -44.36
N ARG A 8 -40.76 -4.51 -43.05
CA ARG A 8 -41.25 -3.33 -42.27
C ARG A 8 -42.78 -3.31 -42.05
N PRO A 9 -43.33 -2.54 -41.07
CA PRO A 9 -42.97 -1.17 -40.68
C PRO A 9 -42.17 -1.00 -39.38
N VAL A 10 -41.37 0.08 -39.37
CA VAL A 10 -40.97 0.84 -38.18
C VAL A 10 -41.76 2.16 -38.25
N ILE A 11 -42.25 2.68 -37.12
CA ILE A 11 -42.92 3.98 -37.08
C ILE A 11 -41.87 5.10 -36.96
N HIS A 12 -42.10 6.22 -37.66
CA HIS A 12 -41.41 7.49 -37.44
C HIS A 12 -42.45 8.58 -37.19
N VAL A 13 -42.17 9.46 -36.23
CA VAL A 13 -42.80 10.79 -36.13
C VAL A 13 -41.87 11.80 -36.81
N LEU A 14 -42.46 12.81 -37.44
CA LEU A 14 -41.81 13.59 -38.49
C LEU A 14 -42.13 15.08 -38.30
N LEU A 15 -41.13 15.95 -38.34
CA LEU A 15 -41.36 17.38 -38.57
C LEU A 15 -40.28 18.00 -39.48
N ALA A 16 -40.72 18.46 -40.65
CA ALA A 16 -39.98 19.35 -41.56
C ALA A 16 -40.10 20.82 -41.08
N ILE A 17 -39.55 21.89 -41.68
CA ILE A 17 -38.91 22.21 -42.98
C ILE A 17 -38.02 23.48 -42.75
N PHE A 18 -37.08 24.00 -43.56
CA PHE A 18 -36.94 24.15 -45.02
C PHE A 18 -35.45 24.38 -45.42
N VAL A 19 -35.18 24.82 -46.67
CA VAL A 19 -33.84 25.11 -47.23
C VAL A 19 -33.92 26.26 -48.25
N SER A 20 -33.03 27.26 -48.21
CA SER A 20 -32.64 28.07 -49.41
C SER A 20 -31.46 29.07 -49.21
N ALA A 21 -30.23 28.59 -49.42
CA ALA A 21 -29.15 29.14 -50.27
C ALA A 21 -28.97 30.66 -50.64
N LEU A 22 -27.71 31.11 -50.46
CA LEU A 22 -26.79 31.84 -51.39
C LEU A 22 -26.62 33.40 -51.41
N LEU A 23 -25.32 33.80 -51.41
CA LEU A 23 -24.67 35.07 -51.89
C LEU A 23 -25.07 36.40 -51.18
N ALA A 24 -24.17 37.20 -50.58
CA ALA A 24 -22.85 37.62 -51.05
C ALA A 24 -21.96 38.26 -49.94
N ALA A 25 -20.65 38.32 -50.18
CA ALA A 25 -19.66 39.15 -49.45
C ALA A 25 -19.47 40.51 -50.19
N PRO A 26 -18.90 41.61 -49.60
CA PRO A 26 -17.82 41.54 -48.60
C PRO A 26 -17.73 42.63 -47.48
N ALA A 27 -16.78 42.36 -46.57
CA ALA A 27 -15.85 43.28 -45.91
C ALA A 27 -16.17 43.93 -44.53
N PHE A 28 -15.11 43.91 -43.71
CA PHE A 28 -14.76 44.70 -42.51
C PHE A 28 -15.28 44.32 -41.10
N ALA A 29 -14.26 44.03 -40.27
CA ALA A 29 -14.12 44.21 -38.81
C ALA A 29 -14.78 43.21 -37.84
N GLY A 30 -13.98 42.79 -36.84
CA GLY A 30 -14.46 42.19 -35.59
C GLY A 30 -14.58 40.67 -35.54
N GLN A 31 -13.46 39.93 -35.62
CA GLN A 31 -13.43 38.57 -35.04
C GLN A 31 -13.07 38.66 -33.56
N GLU A 32 -14.01 38.27 -32.70
CA GLU A 32 -13.69 37.77 -31.37
C GLU A 32 -12.95 36.44 -31.51
N HIS A 33 -11.96 36.20 -30.64
CA HIS A 33 -11.19 34.96 -30.64
C HIS A 33 -11.93 33.89 -29.82
N GLN A 34 -12.89 33.21 -30.44
CA GLN A 34 -13.53 32.03 -29.83
C GLN A 34 -12.47 30.93 -29.63
N SER A 35 -12.12 30.67 -28.38
CA SER A 35 -11.37 29.48 -27.98
C SER A 35 -12.21 28.24 -28.28
N GLY A 36 -11.75 27.41 -29.22
CA GLY A 36 -12.41 26.15 -29.53
C GLY A 36 -12.22 25.16 -28.40
N GLN A 37 -13.27 24.92 -27.60
CA GLN A 37 -13.28 23.78 -26.68
C GLN A 37 -13.36 22.48 -27.49
N SER A 38 -12.24 21.77 -27.59
CA SER A 38 -12.22 20.35 -27.93
C SER A 38 -12.86 19.58 -26.78
N GLN A 39 -13.99 18.91 -27.05
CA GLN A 39 -14.57 17.92 -26.14
C GLN A 39 -13.73 16.64 -26.19
N GLU A 40 -12.56 16.67 -25.56
CA GLU A 40 -11.91 15.44 -25.09
C GLU A 40 -12.59 14.99 -23.78
N PRO A 41 -12.68 13.69 -23.50
CA PRO A 41 -13.14 13.21 -22.19
C PRO A 41 -12.19 13.70 -21.09
N PRO A 42 -12.65 13.83 -19.84
CA PRO A 42 -11.80 14.29 -18.75
C PRO A 42 -10.61 13.35 -18.57
N ILE A 43 -9.41 13.84 -18.88
CA ILE A 43 -8.16 13.22 -18.48
C ILE A 43 -8.07 13.40 -16.96
N ALA A 44 -8.19 12.32 -16.20
CA ALA A 44 -7.80 12.33 -14.81
C ALA A 44 -6.31 12.70 -14.74
N VAL A 45 -5.98 13.81 -14.09
CA VAL A 45 -4.59 14.16 -13.80
C VAL A 45 -4.13 13.23 -12.68
N VAL A 46 -3.68 12.04 -13.08
CA VAL A 46 -2.85 11.19 -12.23
C VAL A 46 -1.57 11.99 -11.97
N ASP A 47 -1.23 12.20 -10.70
CA ASP A 47 -0.01 12.90 -10.32
C ASP A 47 1.19 12.30 -11.06
N GLY A 48 1.87 13.13 -11.85
CA GLY A 48 3.18 12.76 -12.39
C GLY A 48 4.15 12.50 -11.24
N PRO A 49 5.22 11.70 -11.44
CA PRO A 49 6.16 11.37 -10.38
C PRO A 49 6.81 12.65 -9.85
N GLY A 50 6.31 13.13 -8.71
CA GLY A 50 6.83 14.31 -8.03
C GLY A 50 8.26 14.04 -7.64
N VAL A 51 9.21 14.82 -8.18
CA VAL A 51 10.58 14.74 -7.71
C VAL A 51 10.57 15.16 -6.24
N LEU A 52 11.09 14.29 -5.39
CA LEU A 52 11.32 14.57 -3.99
C LEU A 52 12.72 15.18 -3.87
N LEU A 53 12.83 16.32 -3.21
CA LEU A 53 14.13 16.92 -2.90
C LEU A 53 14.49 16.58 -1.46
N SER A 54 15.70 16.05 -1.25
CA SER A 54 16.29 15.89 0.08
C SER A 54 17.40 16.91 0.35
N SER A 55 17.57 17.31 1.62
CA SER A 55 18.66 18.19 2.07
C SER A 55 20.06 17.63 1.74
N THR A 56 20.14 16.32 1.60
CA THR A 56 21.29 15.49 1.20
C THR A 56 21.43 15.43 -0.33
N GLY A 57 21.71 16.61 -0.91
CA GLY A 57 21.87 16.92 -2.35
C GLY A 57 21.92 15.74 -3.32
N SER A 58 20.73 15.33 -3.77
CA SER A 58 20.39 14.24 -4.71
C SER A 58 21.25 12.97 -4.61
N ALA A 59 20.64 11.87 -4.15
CA ALA A 59 21.32 10.59 -3.87
C ALA A 59 22.18 10.03 -5.02
N GLN A 60 21.96 10.44 -6.28
CA GLN A 60 22.85 10.15 -7.42
C GLN A 60 24.27 10.73 -7.26
N LEU A 61 24.41 11.93 -6.68
CA LEU A 61 25.71 12.55 -6.37
C LEU A 61 26.39 11.90 -5.17
N MET A 62 25.61 11.29 -4.27
CA MET A 62 26.11 10.54 -3.11
C MET A 62 26.57 9.13 -3.53
N ALA A 63 25.80 8.42 -4.36
CA ALA A 63 26.23 7.18 -5.00
C ALA A 63 27.50 7.35 -5.86
N ALA A 64 27.70 8.53 -6.47
CA ALA A 64 28.95 8.85 -7.17
C ALA A 64 30.21 8.93 -6.26
N ARG A 65 30.05 8.83 -4.92
CA ARG A 65 31.17 8.75 -3.95
C ARG A 65 31.62 7.33 -3.60
N GLU A 66 31.00 6.28 -4.15
CA GLU A 66 31.16 4.84 -3.87
C GLU A 66 32.60 4.26 -3.80
N THR A 67 33.66 5.04 -4.04
CA THR A 67 35.06 4.59 -4.00
C THR A 67 36.05 5.63 -3.42
N ALA A 68 35.58 6.71 -2.78
CA ALA A 68 36.39 7.95 -2.65
C ALA A 68 36.52 8.63 -1.27
N GLY A 69 35.84 8.22 -0.20
CA GLY A 69 35.98 8.89 1.10
C GLY A 69 35.29 8.21 2.30
N PRO A 70 35.62 8.61 3.55
CA PRO A 70 35.15 7.99 4.80
C PRO A 70 33.73 8.46 5.23
N ASP A 71 32.89 8.83 4.25
CA ASP A 71 31.59 9.48 4.49
C ASP A 71 30.41 8.67 3.95
N THR A 72 30.64 7.46 3.41
CA THR A 72 29.61 6.58 2.84
C THR A 72 30.05 5.12 2.97
N PHE A 73 29.14 4.27 3.44
CA PHE A 73 29.40 2.88 3.82
C PHE A 73 28.27 2.01 3.26
N ALA A 74 28.59 0.90 2.59
CA ALA A 74 27.60 -0.13 2.27
C ALA A 74 27.39 -1.00 3.52
N LEU A 75 26.15 -1.12 4.01
CA LEU A 75 25.80 -2.05 5.08
C LEU A 75 25.31 -3.40 4.54
N TYR A 76 24.85 -3.38 3.29
CA TYR A 76 24.34 -4.54 2.56
C TYR A 76 24.54 -4.32 1.07
N GLY A 77 25.00 -5.33 0.36
CA GLY A 77 25.23 -5.28 -1.10
C GLY A 77 26.31 -4.27 -1.55
N GLY A 78 26.20 -3.82 -2.80
CA GLY A 78 27.11 -2.82 -3.35
C GLY A 78 28.55 -3.32 -3.60
N PRO A 79 29.56 -2.42 -3.62
CA PRO A 79 30.96 -2.78 -3.90
C PRO A 79 31.62 -3.65 -2.83
N ASP A 80 31.36 -3.35 -1.55
CA ASP A 80 32.05 -3.99 -0.42
C ASP A 80 31.43 -5.33 -0.01
N HIS A 81 30.12 -5.52 -0.25
CA HIS A 81 29.40 -6.77 -0.04
C HIS A 81 28.91 -7.36 -1.40
N PRO A 82 29.81 -7.74 -2.33
CA PRO A 82 29.50 -7.92 -3.75
C PRO A 82 28.62 -9.13 -4.12
N THR A 83 28.19 -9.92 -3.14
CA THR A 83 27.24 -11.05 -3.28
C THR A 83 25.91 -10.79 -2.60
N GLU A 84 25.83 -9.86 -1.66
CA GLU A 84 24.58 -9.51 -0.98
C GLU A 84 23.69 -8.66 -1.89
N GLY A 85 22.37 -8.76 -1.71
CA GLY A 85 21.37 -8.06 -2.53
C GLY A 85 21.35 -8.41 -4.02
N LYS A 86 22.16 -9.38 -4.44
CA LYS A 86 22.09 -10.03 -5.75
C LYS A 86 21.49 -11.41 -5.57
N PHE A 87 20.65 -11.82 -6.49
CA PHE A 87 19.88 -13.05 -6.36
C PHE A 87 20.66 -14.28 -6.88
N GLN A 88 21.94 -14.38 -6.50
CA GLN A 88 22.88 -15.35 -7.05
C GLN A 88 23.86 -15.90 -6.02
N MET A 89 24.27 -17.16 -6.21
CA MET A 89 25.41 -17.76 -5.52
C MET A 89 26.70 -16.97 -5.81
N GLY A 90 27.70 -17.11 -4.93
CA GLY A 90 29.02 -16.48 -5.09
C GLY A 90 29.84 -16.89 -6.32
N ASP A 91 29.32 -17.75 -7.21
CA ASP A 91 29.89 -18.00 -8.54
C ASP A 91 29.37 -17.04 -9.64
N GLY A 92 28.34 -16.24 -9.34
CA GLY A 92 27.78 -15.23 -10.25
C GLY A 92 26.89 -15.80 -11.37
N SER A 93 26.38 -17.03 -11.23
CA SER A 93 25.64 -17.71 -12.31
C SER A 93 24.47 -18.60 -11.86
N ILE A 94 24.47 -19.10 -10.62
CA ILE A 94 23.39 -19.92 -10.07
C ILE A 94 22.40 -19.04 -9.29
N PRO A 95 21.09 -19.09 -9.59
CA PRO A 95 20.02 -18.51 -8.76
C PRO A 95 20.13 -18.84 -7.27
N ASP A 96 20.01 -17.83 -6.43
CA ASP A 96 19.94 -17.97 -4.97
C ASP A 96 19.15 -16.81 -4.35
N TRP A 97 18.59 -17.01 -3.16
CA TRP A 97 17.89 -15.94 -2.43
C TRP A 97 18.83 -15.18 -1.47
N GLY A 98 20.15 -15.31 -1.59
CA GLY A 98 21.16 -14.74 -0.69
C GLY A 98 21.54 -15.67 0.49
N GLY A 99 20.77 -16.73 0.74
CA GLY A 99 21.03 -17.72 1.79
C GLY A 99 22.14 -18.74 1.46
N GLY A 100 22.61 -18.80 0.22
CA GLY A 100 23.64 -19.73 -0.24
C GLY A 100 23.16 -21.18 -0.38
N ASN A 101 21.85 -21.41 -0.48
CA ASN A 101 21.25 -22.75 -0.55
C ASN A 101 20.16 -22.93 -1.65
N GLY A 102 19.83 -21.88 -2.39
CA GLY A 102 18.83 -21.88 -3.47
C GLY A 102 17.38 -21.77 -3.00
N LEU A 103 17.12 -21.63 -1.69
CA LEU A 103 15.77 -21.61 -1.10
C LEU A 103 15.41 -20.21 -0.56
N PRO A 104 14.13 -19.79 -0.59
CA PRO A 104 13.70 -18.51 -0.04
C PRO A 104 13.70 -18.49 1.49
N GLY A 105 13.82 -17.29 2.07
CA GLY A 105 13.73 -17.05 3.51
C GLY A 105 12.34 -17.36 4.10
N GLY A 106 12.18 -17.14 5.41
CA GLY A 106 10.99 -17.56 6.14
C GLY A 106 10.86 -19.09 6.19
N ASP A 107 9.62 -19.58 6.18
CA ASP A 107 9.28 -20.99 6.31
C ASP A 107 9.68 -21.86 5.11
N TYR A 108 10.20 -21.25 4.03
CA TYR A 108 10.61 -21.93 2.81
C TYR A 108 12.04 -22.54 2.85
N GLY A 109 12.74 -22.44 4.00
CA GLY A 109 13.96 -23.20 4.28
C GLY A 109 15.29 -22.55 3.85
N GLY A 110 15.27 -21.32 3.33
CA GLY A 110 16.45 -20.50 3.05
C GLY A 110 17.17 -19.99 4.30
N GLY A 111 16.46 -19.92 5.43
CA GLY A 111 16.96 -19.36 6.69
C GLY A 111 16.93 -17.83 6.71
N SER A 112 17.34 -17.24 7.83
CA SER A 112 17.24 -15.80 8.10
C SER A 112 18.17 -14.90 7.26
N SER A 113 19.12 -15.49 6.53
CA SER A 113 20.01 -14.79 5.59
C SER A 113 19.51 -14.83 4.13
N ALA A 114 18.36 -15.44 3.86
CA ALA A 114 17.71 -15.42 2.54
C ALA A 114 16.60 -14.37 2.47
N TRP A 115 16.43 -13.76 1.29
CA TRP A 115 15.26 -12.95 0.94
C TRP A 115 13.99 -13.79 1.04
N MET A 116 12.96 -13.25 1.69
CA MET A 116 11.68 -13.92 1.94
C MET A 116 10.61 -13.39 0.98
N PRO A 117 9.98 -14.24 0.15
CA PRO A 117 8.85 -13.85 -0.68
C PRO A 117 7.56 -13.80 0.14
N VAL A 118 6.71 -12.82 -0.17
CA VAL A 118 5.47 -12.53 0.55
C VAL A 118 4.36 -12.22 -0.45
N ASP A 119 3.19 -12.82 -0.21
CA ASP A 119 1.93 -12.49 -0.89
C ASP A 119 1.06 -11.67 0.06
N LEU A 120 0.89 -10.38 -0.21
CA LEU A 120 0.11 -9.47 0.62
C LEU A 120 -1.40 -9.70 0.50
N THR A 121 -1.84 -10.54 -0.45
CA THR A 121 -3.25 -10.92 -0.61
C THR A 121 -3.64 -12.13 0.24
N HIS A 122 -2.65 -12.89 0.73
CA HIS A 122 -2.88 -14.09 1.53
C HIS A 122 -3.15 -13.75 2.99
N MET A 123 -4.44 -13.63 3.33
CA MET A 123 -4.88 -13.55 4.71
C MET A 123 -4.65 -14.89 5.41
N HIS A 124 -3.89 -14.87 6.52
CA HIS A 124 -3.74 -16.03 7.39
C HIS A 124 -5.11 -16.46 7.94
N THR A 125 -5.24 -17.76 8.16
CA THR A 125 -6.42 -18.37 8.77
C THR A 125 -6.06 -18.76 10.20
N PHE A 126 -6.83 -18.28 11.18
CA PHE A 126 -6.48 -18.38 12.60
C PHE A 126 -7.30 -19.46 13.34
N TRP A 127 -8.37 -19.96 12.73
CA TRP A 127 -9.10 -21.15 13.17
C TRP A 127 -8.21 -22.41 13.16
N HIS A 128 -7.82 -22.86 14.35
CA HIS A 128 -7.07 -24.09 14.57
C HIS A 128 -7.63 -24.86 15.77
N VAL A 129 -7.21 -26.12 15.95
CA VAL A 129 -7.61 -26.94 17.11
C VAL A 129 -6.52 -26.88 18.16
N ASP A 130 -6.86 -26.42 19.36
CA ASP A 130 -5.96 -26.40 20.53
C ASP A 130 -6.72 -26.72 21.83
N THR A 131 -5.99 -26.84 22.94
CA THR A 131 -6.52 -27.03 24.31
C THR A 131 -6.67 -25.72 25.09
N PHE A 132 -6.20 -24.59 24.54
CA PHE A 132 -6.22 -23.28 25.18
C PHE A 132 -7.62 -22.87 25.62
N ASN A 133 -7.81 -22.77 26.95
CA ASN A 133 -9.07 -22.47 27.64
C ASN A 133 -10.30 -23.34 27.24
N ALA A 134 -10.12 -24.39 26.43
CA ALA A 134 -11.17 -25.34 26.03
C ALA A 134 -11.75 -26.16 27.21
N ALA A 135 -11.05 -26.22 28.33
CA ALA A 135 -11.33 -27.15 29.44
C ALA A 135 -12.63 -26.86 30.21
N ASN A 136 -13.27 -25.70 30.07
CA ASN A 136 -14.59 -25.41 30.67
C ASN A 136 -15.76 -25.74 29.73
N LEU A 137 -15.52 -25.89 28.42
CA LEU A 137 -16.57 -26.16 27.42
C LEU A 137 -17.25 -27.50 27.72
N ASN A 138 -18.59 -27.47 27.83
CA ASN A 138 -19.48 -28.56 28.25
C ASN A 138 -19.12 -29.26 29.59
N GLY A 139 -18.07 -28.82 30.28
CA GLY A 139 -17.46 -29.51 31.41
C GLY A 139 -16.53 -30.68 31.03
N ASN A 140 -16.05 -30.76 29.79
CA ASN A 140 -15.21 -31.85 29.28
C ASN A 140 -13.87 -31.98 30.03
N GLY A 141 -13.28 -30.85 30.43
CA GLY A 141 -12.20 -30.79 31.42
C GLY A 141 -10.78 -30.67 30.84
N SER A 142 -9.78 -30.88 31.70
CA SER A 142 -8.37 -30.65 31.37
C SER A 142 -7.87 -31.58 30.27
N GLY A 143 -7.48 -31.00 29.13
CA GLY A 143 -7.00 -31.72 27.96
C GLY A 143 -8.04 -31.89 26.85
N ASN A 144 -9.24 -31.30 27.01
CA ASN A 144 -10.21 -31.11 25.92
C ASN A 144 -9.61 -30.27 24.79
N HIS A 145 -9.93 -30.60 23.55
CA HIS A 145 -9.59 -29.81 22.36
C HIS A 145 -10.81 -29.02 21.87
N ALA A 146 -10.61 -27.83 21.33
CA ALA A 146 -11.66 -27.00 20.75
C ALA A 146 -11.16 -26.29 19.49
N LEU A 147 -12.06 -25.88 18.61
CA LEU A 147 -11.73 -24.96 17.52
C LEU A 147 -11.63 -23.53 18.08
N TRP A 148 -10.45 -22.94 17.95
CA TRP A 148 -10.11 -21.62 18.46
C TRP A 148 -9.73 -20.69 17.30
N SER A 149 -10.32 -19.49 17.26
CA SER A 149 -9.81 -18.39 16.45
C SER A 149 -8.98 -17.46 17.34
N GLY A 150 -7.67 -17.55 17.17
CA GLY A 150 -6.65 -16.88 17.98
C GLY A 150 -5.27 -17.39 17.59
N LEU A 151 -4.23 -16.97 18.32
CA LEU A 151 -2.87 -17.49 18.19
C LEU A 151 -2.25 -17.74 19.56
N ASP A 152 -1.54 -18.87 19.69
CA ASP A 152 -0.73 -19.18 20.87
C ASP A 152 0.49 -18.24 20.97
N GLY A 153 0.99 -18.01 22.19
CA GLY A 153 2.05 -17.04 22.46
C GLY A 153 3.48 -17.47 22.11
N SER A 154 3.62 -18.53 21.31
CA SER A 154 4.84 -18.99 20.67
C SER A 154 4.72 -19.15 19.15
N ASP A 155 3.59 -18.75 18.56
CA ASP A 155 3.44 -18.58 17.12
C ASP A 155 4.29 -17.40 16.60
N SER A 156 4.82 -17.52 15.38
CA SER A 156 5.75 -16.55 14.80
C SER A 156 5.10 -15.21 14.41
N VAL A 157 3.78 -15.17 14.25
CA VAL A 157 3.01 -13.93 14.07
C VAL A 157 2.75 -13.26 15.42
N SER A 158 2.49 -14.04 16.48
CA SER A 158 2.18 -13.54 17.83
C SER A 158 3.41 -13.17 18.68
N GLU A 159 4.62 -13.68 18.36
CA GLU A 159 5.87 -13.37 19.09
C GLU A 159 6.15 -11.85 19.20
N THR A 160 5.58 -11.04 18.30
CA THR A 160 5.74 -9.58 18.27
C THR A 160 4.59 -8.79 18.92
N TRP A 161 3.54 -9.47 19.41
CA TRP A 161 2.36 -8.85 20.01
C TRP A 161 2.62 -8.32 21.42
N ALA A 162 1.78 -7.39 21.88
CA ALA A 162 1.90 -6.79 23.21
C ALA A 162 1.40 -7.71 24.35
N THR A 163 0.33 -8.49 24.13
CA THR A 163 -0.22 -9.41 25.16
C THR A 163 -0.62 -10.80 24.63
N PRO A 164 0.25 -11.55 23.92
CA PRO A 164 -0.07 -12.90 23.48
C PRO A 164 -0.14 -13.91 24.65
N PRO A 165 -0.89 -15.03 24.55
CA PRO A 165 -1.76 -15.46 23.44
C PRO A 165 -3.07 -14.67 23.35
N GLY A 166 -3.75 -14.69 22.20
CA GLY A 166 -4.97 -13.92 22.03
C GLY A 166 -5.49 -13.83 20.59
N TYR A 167 -6.03 -12.69 20.20
CA TYR A 167 -6.37 -12.37 18.79
C TYR A 167 -5.76 -11.04 18.32
N GLY A 168 -5.76 -10.81 17.01
CA GLY A 168 -5.14 -9.63 16.38
C GLY A 168 -6.10 -8.71 15.64
N ASN A 169 -5.55 -7.64 15.06
CA ASN A 169 -6.29 -6.58 14.38
C ASN A 169 -6.63 -6.96 12.92
N GLY A 170 -7.82 -6.56 12.45
CA GLY A 170 -8.26 -6.64 11.05
C GLY A 170 -8.69 -8.03 10.59
N TRP A 171 -9.05 -8.92 11.51
CA TRP A 171 -9.37 -10.31 11.19
C TRP A 171 -10.76 -10.44 10.55
N ASN A 172 -10.90 -11.44 9.68
CA ASN A 172 -12.17 -11.87 9.10
C ASN A 172 -12.07 -13.38 8.83
N ASP A 173 -11.85 -14.12 9.89
CA ASP A 173 -11.43 -15.51 9.90
C ASP A 173 -12.64 -16.45 9.91
N ILE A 174 -12.69 -17.41 8.99
CA ILE A 174 -13.92 -18.13 8.63
C ILE A 174 -13.76 -19.64 8.80
N LEU A 175 -14.78 -20.27 9.38
CA LEU A 175 -14.85 -21.71 9.62
C LEU A 175 -16.19 -22.24 9.08
N ILE A 176 -16.15 -23.09 8.07
CA ILE A 176 -17.33 -23.48 7.27
C ILE A 176 -17.64 -24.98 7.34
N TYR A 177 -18.92 -25.30 7.49
CA TYR A 177 -19.49 -26.61 7.15
C TYR A 177 -20.20 -26.54 5.80
N GLU A 178 -20.00 -27.56 4.96
CA GLU A 178 -20.65 -27.71 3.67
C GLU A 178 -21.13 -29.15 3.48
N SER A 179 -22.40 -29.34 3.18
CA SER A 179 -22.96 -30.68 2.99
C SER A 179 -22.63 -31.28 1.63
N ALA A 180 -22.85 -32.59 1.50
CA ALA A 180 -23.05 -33.19 0.18
C ALA A 180 -24.32 -32.60 -0.47
N PRO A 181 -24.39 -32.52 -1.82
CA PRO A 181 -25.59 -32.05 -2.53
C PRO A 181 -26.90 -32.73 -2.11
N LEU A 182 -27.95 -31.94 -2.01
CA LEU A 182 -29.30 -32.37 -1.65
C LEU A 182 -29.96 -33.16 -2.79
N ALA A 183 -30.73 -34.19 -2.43
CA ALA A 183 -31.39 -35.06 -3.41
C ALA A 183 -32.57 -34.40 -4.13
N ASP A 184 -33.17 -33.37 -3.54
CA ASP A 184 -34.20 -32.51 -4.14
C ASP A 184 -34.11 -31.10 -3.55
N PRO A 185 -33.31 -30.20 -4.14
CA PRO A 185 -33.15 -28.82 -3.66
C PRO A 185 -34.43 -27.97 -3.71
N ALA A 186 -35.52 -28.45 -4.34
CA ALA A 186 -36.79 -27.74 -4.34
C ALA A 186 -37.60 -27.90 -3.04
N VAL A 187 -37.13 -28.74 -2.10
CA VAL A 187 -37.72 -28.92 -0.78
C VAL A 187 -36.97 -28.08 0.25
N GLY A 188 -37.68 -27.19 0.96
CA GLY A 188 -37.12 -26.39 2.05
C GLY A 188 -36.69 -27.21 3.26
N GLU A 189 -35.75 -26.68 4.02
CA GLU A 189 -34.98 -27.35 5.08
C GLU A 189 -34.95 -26.50 6.35
N THR A 190 -34.65 -27.10 7.50
CA THR A 190 -34.42 -26.37 8.75
C THR A 190 -33.35 -27.08 9.56
N ALA A 191 -32.18 -26.45 9.68
CA ALA A 191 -31.09 -26.98 10.49
C ALA A 191 -31.31 -26.66 11.96
N VAL A 192 -31.03 -27.65 12.81
CA VAL A 192 -30.85 -27.45 14.26
C VAL A 192 -29.35 -27.52 14.54
N LEU A 193 -28.77 -26.36 14.86
CA LEU A 193 -27.40 -26.21 15.30
C LEU A 193 -27.38 -25.99 16.83
N ASP A 194 -26.45 -26.63 17.53
CA ASP A 194 -26.07 -26.28 18.89
C ASP A 194 -24.60 -26.60 19.14
N LEU A 195 -23.92 -25.78 19.96
CA LEU A 195 -22.49 -25.90 20.29
C LEU A 195 -22.21 -25.19 21.62
N PHE A 196 -21.08 -25.51 22.24
CA PHE A 196 -20.57 -24.78 23.42
C PHE A 196 -19.45 -23.83 23.03
N PHE A 197 -19.38 -22.65 23.64
CA PHE A 197 -18.38 -21.64 23.30
C PHE A 197 -17.94 -20.73 24.46
N ASN A 198 -16.73 -20.19 24.33
CA ASN A 198 -16.24 -19.00 25.05
C ASN A 198 -15.98 -17.88 24.05
N HIS A 199 -16.12 -16.62 24.47
CA HIS A 199 -15.73 -15.46 23.66
C HIS A 199 -15.07 -14.38 24.53
N ASP A 200 -14.16 -13.63 23.93
CA ASP A 200 -13.40 -12.55 24.57
C ASP A 200 -12.89 -11.58 23.50
N SER A 201 -13.62 -10.51 23.25
CA SER A 201 -13.41 -9.55 22.14
C SER A 201 -13.70 -8.11 22.57
N GLU A 202 -13.34 -7.10 21.76
CA GLU A 202 -13.72 -5.71 22.05
C GLU A 202 -15.25 -5.50 21.91
N PRO A 203 -15.97 -5.07 22.97
CA PRO A 203 -17.42 -4.89 22.94
C PRO A 203 -17.85 -3.79 21.95
N GLY A 204 -18.66 -4.15 20.96
CA GLY A 204 -19.21 -3.24 19.94
C GLY A 204 -18.39 -3.13 18.65
N TYR A 205 -17.23 -3.78 18.59
CA TYR A 205 -16.29 -3.69 17.45
C TYR A 205 -15.94 -5.07 16.90
N ASP A 206 -15.67 -6.04 17.79
CA ASP A 206 -15.15 -7.35 17.43
C ASP A 206 -16.15 -8.45 17.77
N TYR A 207 -16.40 -9.35 16.81
CA TYR A 207 -17.60 -10.19 16.82
C TYR A 207 -17.33 -11.66 16.49
N PHE A 208 -17.93 -12.54 17.29
CA PHE A 208 -18.25 -13.90 16.87
C PHE A 208 -19.62 -13.92 16.19
N ILE A 209 -19.69 -14.48 14.98
CA ILE A 209 -20.88 -14.45 14.12
C ILE A 209 -21.19 -15.86 13.59
N VAL A 210 -22.47 -16.22 13.53
CA VAL A 210 -22.98 -17.43 12.85
C VAL A 210 -23.88 -17.02 11.68
N GLU A 211 -23.57 -17.56 10.50
CA GLU A 211 -24.25 -17.28 9.24
C GLU A 211 -24.60 -18.59 8.49
N TYR A 212 -25.60 -18.53 7.60
CA TYR A 212 -25.87 -19.59 6.63
C TYR A 212 -26.04 -19.04 5.21
N ASP A 213 -25.69 -19.83 4.19
CA ASP A 213 -25.78 -19.42 2.78
C ASP A 213 -27.23 -19.61 2.29
N SER A 214 -27.88 -18.52 1.92
CA SER A 214 -29.21 -18.52 1.28
C SER A 214 -29.11 -17.91 -0.12
N ALA A 215 -29.19 -18.75 -1.15
CA ALA A 215 -29.12 -18.38 -2.56
C ALA A 215 -27.85 -17.56 -2.94
N GLY A 216 -26.70 -17.89 -2.35
CA GLY A 216 -25.43 -17.15 -2.52
C GLY A 216 -25.31 -15.90 -1.64
N SER A 217 -26.24 -15.67 -0.72
CA SER A 217 -26.23 -14.56 0.24
C SER A 217 -26.12 -15.10 1.66
N TRP A 218 -25.06 -14.73 2.38
CA TRP A 218 -24.89 -15.13 3.78
C TRP A 218 -25.85 -14.35 4.69
N LEU A 219 -26.65 -15.08 5.47
CA LEU A 219 -27.63 -14.53 6.40
C LEU A 219 -27.17 -14.76 7.85
N GLU A 220 -26.94 -13.67 8.57
CA GLU A 220 -26.59 -13.66 10.00
C GLU A 220 -27.77 -14.16 10.85
N VAL A 221 -27.52 -15.18 11.67
CA VAL A 221 -28.48 -15.70 12.66
C VAL A 221 -28.03 -15.43 14.09
N PHE A 222 -26.74 -15.25 14.34
CA PHE A 222 -26.21 -14.90 15.65
C PHE A 222 -24.98 -14.01 15.53
N ARG A 223 -24.82 -13.11 16.50
CA ARG A 223 -23.70 -12.18 16.67
C ARG A 223 -23.55 -11.91 18.15
N ILE A 224 -22.33 -11.95 18.65
CA ILE A 224 -21.98 -11.60 20.04
C ILE A 224 -20.59 -10.98 20.11
N ASP A 225 -20.39 -10.13 21.10
CA ASP A 225 -19.18 -9.34 21.37
C ASP A 225 -18.90 -9.28 22.88
N GLY A 226 -17.71 -8.81 23.28
CA GLY A 226 -17.33 -8.75 24.69
C GLY A 226 -16.92 -10.11 25.23
N SER A 227 -17.42 -10.52 26.41
CA SER A 227 -16.99 -11.80 27.00
C SER A 227 -18.02 -12.46 27.92
N ASN A 228 -18.01 -13.80 27.93
CA ASN A 228 -18.73 -14.65 28.89
C ASN A 228 -17.97 -14.88 30.23
N LYS A 229 -16.86 -14.18 30.48
CA LYS A 229 -16.21 -14.16 31.81
C LYS A 229 -17.14 -13.60 32.89
N ASP A 230 -17.11 -14.20 34.06
CA ASP A 230 -17.89 -13.73 35.21
C ASP A 230 -17.28 -12.48 35.89
N GLY A 231 -17.96 -11.96 36.92
CA GLY A 231 -17.46 -10.82 37.71
C GLY A 231 -16.19 -11.09 38.55
N GLY A 232 -15.60 -12.28 38.45
CA GLY A 232 -14.28 -12.63 38.95
C GLY A 232 -13.21 -12.76 37.85
N ASN A 233 -13.56 -12.44 36.60
CA ASN A 233 -12.76 -12.66 35.38
C ASN A 233 -12.42 -14.14 35.13
N VAL A 234 -13.44 -15.01 35.21
CA VAL A 234 -13.31 -16.46 34.98
C VAL A 234 -14.38 -16.96 34.02
N PHE A 235 -13.97 -17.72 32.99
CA PHE A 235 -14.89 -18.51 32.16
C PHE A 235 -15.50 -19.65 32.98
N GLN A 236 -16.82 -19.57 33.23
CA GLN A 236 -17.52 -20.59 34.02
C GLN A 236 -17.90 -21.80 33.14
N PRO A 237 -17.71 -23.05 33.59
CA PRO A 237 -18.29 -24.21 32.91
C PRO A 237 -19.83 -24.13 32.91
N PRO A 238 -20.53 -24.49 31.82
CA PRO A 238 -20.06 -25.22 30.64
C PRO A 238 -19.54 -24.34 29.48
N GLY A 239 -19.20 -23.07 29.72
CA GLY A 239 -19.19 -22.03 28.69
C GLY A 239 -20.61 -21.56 28.40
N GLU A 240 -20.80 -20.87 27.27
CA GLU A 240 -22.14 -20.57 26.75
C GLU A 240 -22.62 -21.65 25.77
N GLN A 241 -23.94 -21.77 25.59
CA GLN A 241 -24.56 -22.75 24.70
C GLN A 241 -25.36 -22.02 23.63
N TYR A 242 -25.06 -22.28 22.35
CA TYR A 242 -25.63 -21.53 21.22
C TYR A 242 -27.17 -21.54 21.20
N SER A 243 -27.81 -22.68 21.47
CA SER A 243 -29.27 -22.82 21.47
C SER A 243 -29.99 -22.09 22.62
N LEU A 244 -29.25 -21.56 23.59
CA LEU A 244 -29.78 -20.71 24.66
C LEU A 244 -29.63 -19.21 24.37
N GLN A 245 -28.64 -18.83 23.55
CA GLN A 245 -28.37 -17.43 23.18
C GLN A 245 -29.03 -17.02 21.86
N SER A 246 -29.03 -17.90 20.86
CA SER A 246 -29.65 -17.64 19.56
C SER A 246 -31.11 -18.09 19.52
N THR A 247 -32.00 -17.18 19.15
CA THR A 247 -33.42 -17.49 18.88
C THR A 247 -33.76 -17.54 17.38
N ASN A 248 -32.78 -17.36 16.50
CA ASN A 248 -32.99 -17.26 15.06
C ASN A 248 -32.79 -18.63 14.39
N SER A 249 -33.80 -19.06 13.62
CA SER A 249 -33.78 -20.34 12.93
C SER A 249 -32.96 -20.29 11.64
N ILE A 250 -32.15 -21.32 11.40
CA ILE A 250 -31.46 -21.57 10.13
C ILE A 250 -32.45 -22.32 9.20
N ILE A 251 -33.00 -21.63 8.19
CA ILE A 251 -34.10 -22.14 7.35
C ILE A 251 -33.85 -21.84 5.88
N TRP A 252 -34.03 -22.84 5.02
CA TRP A 252 -34.10 -22.71 3.57
C TRP A 252 -35.55 -22.90 3.10
N SER A 253 -36.04 -22.04 2.21
CA SER A 253 -37.40 -22.12 1.67
C SER A 253 -37.56 -23.08 0.48
N GLY A 254 -36.45 -23.51 -0.11
CA GLY A 254 -36.36 -24.42 -1.25
C GLY A 254 -35.98 -23.67 -2.54
N ASN A 255 -34.97 -24.18 -3.25
CA ASN A 255 -34.26 -23.55 -4.37
C ASN A 255 -33.42 -22.31 -3.96
N ASP A 256 -33.12 -22.18 -2.67
CA ASP A 256 -32.35 -21.10 -2.05
C ASP A 256 -31.19 -21.63 -1.19
N PHE A 257 -30.72 -22.86 -1.44
CA PHE A 257 -29.51 -23.42 -0.82
C PHE A 257 -28.23 -22.77 -1.35
N GLY A 258 -27.11 -23.06 -0.70
CA GLY A 258 -25.79 -22.54 -1.07
C GLY A 258 -25.01 -23.42 -2.05
N GLY A 259 -23.81 -22.95 -2.37
CA GLY A 259 -22.85 -23.65 -3.26
C GLY A 259 -23.15 -23.43 -4.75
N ASP A 260 -22.21 -23.84 -5.62
CA ASP A 260 -22.20 -23.47 -7.05
C ASP A 260 -23.46 -23.87 -7.84
N ASN A 261 -24.18 -24.91 -7.38
CA ASN A 261 -25.42 -25.40 -7.99
C ASN A 261 -26.69 -25.03 -7.20
N LEU A 262 -26.56 -24.27 -6.10
CA LEU A 262 -27.62 -23.95 -5.14
C LEU A 262 -28.31 -25.22 -4.58
N ASP A 263 -27.50 -26.20 -4.19
CA ASP A 263 -27.94 -27.53 -3.73
C ASP A 263 -27.25 -28.03 -2.44
N GLN A 264 -26.47 -27.19 -1.75
CA GLN A 264 -25.76 -27.56 -0.51
C GLN A 264 -26.23 -26.77 0.72
N ILE A 265 -26.33 -27.46 1.85
CA ILE A 265 -26.43 -26.83 3.17
C ILE A 265 -25.04 -26.29 3.51
N ARG A 266 -24.94 -24.97 3.73
CA ARG A 266 -23.69 -24.31 4.13
C ARG A 266 -23.95 -23.41 5.34
N ILE A 267 -23.17 -23.61 6.39
CA ILE A 267 -23.23 -22.86 7.64
C ILE A 267 -21.80 -22.46 7.96
N ARG A 268 -21.56 -21.21 8.37
CA ARG A 268 -20.22 -20.75 8.74
C ARG A 268 -20.23 -19.97 10.04
N PHE A 269 -19.11 -20.08 10.72
CA PHE A 269 -18.71 -19.27 11.86
C PHE A 269 -17.68 -18.25 11.37
N ARG A 270 -17.73 -17.04 11.92
CA ARG A 270 -16.78 -15.98 11.62
C ARG A 270 -16.28 -15.33 12.90
N ALA A 271 -14.99 -15.11 12.96
CA ALA A 271 -14.31 -14.29 13.95
C ALA A 271 -13.82 -13.02 13.23
N VAL A 272 -14.32 -11.85 13.63
CA VAL A 272 -14.08 -10.59 12.91
C VAL A 272 -13.58 -9.52 13.89
N SER A 273 -12.50 -8.81 13.55
CA SER A 273 -11.98 -7.69 14.35
C SER A 273 -11.76 -6.39 13.57
N ASP A 274 -11.82 -5.28 14.30
CA ASP A 274 -11.48 -3.90 13.95
C ASP A 274 -9.98 -3.75 13.63
N GLY A 275 -9.57 -2.59 13.10
CA GLY A 275 -8.16 -2.29 12.84
C GLY A 275 -7.30 -2.05 14.09
N SER A 276 -7.87 -2.11 15.29
CA SER A 276 -7.21 -1.81 16.57
C SER A 276 -7.89 -2.51 17.76
N TRP A 277 -7.27 -2.41 18.94
CA TRP A 277 -7.81 -2.87 20.24
C TRP A 277 -7.95 -4.39 20.35
N SER A 278 -6.80 -5.07 20.37
CA SER A 278 -6.70 -6.52 20.59
C SER A 278 -5.43 -6.89 21.39
N ASP A 279 -5.06 -8.16 21.43
CA ASP A 279 -3.82 -8.63 22.04
C ASP A 279 -2.56 -8.24 21.23
N GLN A 280 -2.75 -7.96 19.93
CA GLN A 280 -1.66 -7.52 19.04
C GLN A 280 -1.08 -6.18 19.47
N ASP A 281 -1.93 -5.18 19.73
CA ASP A 281 -1.52 -3.86 20.22
C ASP A 281 -1.60 -3.72 21.76
N GLY A 282 -2.25 -4.67 22.45
CA GLY A 282 -2.34 -4.73 23.90
C GLY A 282 -3.25 -3.67 24.50
N LEU A 283 -4.08 -3.02 23.69
CA LEU A 283 -5.08 -2.05 24.15
C LEU A 283 -6.34 -2.76 24.68
N TRP A 284 -6.62 -3.99 24.20
CA TRP A 284 -7.64 -4.87 24.76
C TRP A 284 -7.14 -6.32 24.97
N PRO A 285 -6.39 -6.58 26.07
CA PRO A 285 -5.87 -7.91 26.36
C PRO A 285 -6.95 -8.93 26.74
N THR A 286 -6.87 -10.15 26.22
CA THR A 286 -7.84 -11.23 26.46
C THR A 286 -7.27 -12.41 27.26
N ASP A 287 -8.17 -13.25 27.77
CA ASP A 287 -7.85 -14.51 28.44
C ASP A 287 -8.14 -15.75 27.55
N ALA A 288 -8.74 -15.55 26.36
CA ALA A 288 -9.18 -16.63 25.46
C ALA A 288 -8.94 -16.35 23.95
N GLY A 289 -8.51 -15.16 23.53
CA GLY A 289 -8.71 -14.75 22.14
C GLY A 289 -10.20 -14.65 21.77
N LEU A 290 -10.48 -14.34 20.50
CA LEU A 290 -11.81 -13.87 20.06
C LEU A 290 -12.92 -14.89 20.38
N VAL A 291 -12.72 -16.17 20.02
CA VAL A 291 -13.72 -17.23 20.27
C VAL A 291 -13.12 -18.65 20.27
N GLN A 292 -13.64 -19.49 21.15
CA GLN A 292 -13.41 -20.95 21.20
C GLN A 292 -14.74 -21.67 21.10
N ILE A 293 -14.86 -22.69 20.24
CA ILE A 293 -16.09 -23.49 20.04
C ILE A 293 -15.81 -24.99 20.11
N ASP A 294 -16.76 -25.74 20.67
CA ASP A 294 -16.66 -27.20 20.82
C ASP A 294 -18.04 -27.89 20.89
N ASP A 295 -18.06 -29.23 20.87
CA ASP A 295 -19.25 -30.10 20.95
C ASP A 295 -20.32 -29.73 19.90
N ILE A 296 -19.88 -29.48 18.66
CA ILE A 296 -20.72 -28.92 17.60
C ILE A 296 -21.68 -30.00 17.11
N SER A 297 -22.96 -29.83 17.41
CA SER A 297 -24.04 -30.69 16.96
C SER A 297 -24.87 -30.02 15.85
N LEU A 298 -25.09 -30.73 14.75
CA LEU A 298 -25.84 -30.23 13.60
C LEU A 298 -26.82 -31.30 13.10
N THR A 299 -28.11 -30.99 13.07
CA THR A 299 -29.16 -31.88 12.54
C THR A 299 -29.90 -31.25 11.37
N THR A 300 -30.01 -32.01 10.27
CA THR A 300 -30.67 -31.66 9.01
C THR A 300 -31.48 -32.87 8.50
N SER A 301 -32.20 -32.74 7.38
CA SER A 301 -32.85 -33.87 6.71
C SER A 301 -31.87 -34.95 6.20
N GLN A 302 -30.59 -34.63 6.05
CA GLN A 302 -29.55 -35.60 5.67
C GLN A 302 -29.07 -36.44 6.88
N GLY A 303 -29.23 -35.95 8.11
CA GLY A 303 -28.89 -36.67 9.34
C GLY A 303 -28.55 -35.76 10.53
N SER A 304 -28.11 -36.38 11.62
CA SER A 304 -27.46 -35.68 12.74
C SER A 304 -25.96 -35.94 12.70
N LEU A 305 -25.20 -34.89 12.95
CA LEU A 305 -23.74 -34.81 12.95
C LEU A 305 -23.28 -34.26 14.30
N PHE A 306 -22.06 -34.62 14.70
CA PHE A 306 -21.44 -34.20 15.95
C PHE A 306 -19.91 -34.16 15.75
N GLU A 307 -19.25 -33.14 16.28
CA GLU A 307 -17.81 -32.92 16.20
C GLU A 307 -17.31 -32.44 17.57
N ASP A 308 -16.36 -33.18 18.14
CA ASP A 308 -15.77 -32.98 19.48
C ASP A 308 -14.24 -32.76 19.43
N HIS A 309 -13.65 -32.66 18.23
CA HIS A 309 -12.24 -32.30 17.97
C HIS A 309 -11.15 -33.23 18.56
N GLU A 310 -11.49 -34.17 19.45
CA GLU A 310 -10.65 -35.24 19.98
C GLU A 310 -10.25 -36.29 18.92
N GLY A 311 -10.84 -36.20 17.72
CA GLY A 311 -10.56 -37.05 16.57
C GLY A 311 -9.31 -36.66 15.77
N SER A 312 -8.94 -37.50 14.81
CA SER A 312 -7.97 -37.11 13.77
C SER A 312 -8.69 -36.45 12.58
N ALA A 313 -8.23 -35.27 12.19
CA ALA A 313 -8.67 -34.54 11.00
C ALA A 313 -8.75 -35.42 9.71
N PRO A 314 -9.62 -35.09 8.74
CA PRO A 314 -10.39 -33.85 8.61
C PRO A 314 -11.61 -33.78 9.54
N PHE A 315 -11.80 -32.60 10.15
CA PHE A 315 -12.98 -32.26 10.94
C PHE A 315 -14.16 -31.83 10.05
N LEU A 316 -15.35 -31.83 10.62
CA LEU A 316 -16.63 -31.54 9.96
C LEU A 316 -16.75 -30.07 9.51
N PHE A 317 -16.35 -29.16 10.38
CA PHE A 317 -16.16 -27.75 10.05
C PHE A 317 -14.69 -27.55 9.69
N ARG A 318 -14.43 -26.89 8.56
CA ARG A 318 -13.07 -26.65 8.04
C ARG A 318 -12.78 -25.15 7.95
N PRO A 319 -11.59 -24.68 8.32
CA PRO A 319 -11.21 -23.29 8.08
C PRO A 319 -11.29 -22.95 6.58
N GLN A 320 -11.83 -21.79 6.25
CA GLN A 320 -12.02 -21.31 4.89
C GLN A 320 -11.00 -20.20 4.59
N LEU A 321 -9.97 -20.54 3.81
CA LEU A 321 -9.05 -19.57 3.23
C LEU A 321 -9.81 -18.47 2.48
N ALA A 322 -9.43 -17.22 2.72
CA ALA A 322 -9.89 -16.09 1.90
C ALA A 322 -9.37 -16.22 0.45
N PRO A 323 -10.04 -15.64 -0.56
CA PRO A 323 -9.50 -15.58 -1.91
C PRO A 323 -8.20 -14.76 -1.94
N PHE A 324 -7.10 -15.39 -2.35
CA PHE A 324 -5.78 -14.77 -2.47
C PHE A 324 -5.21 -15.02 -3.88
N ALA A 325 -4.38 -14.09 -4.37
CA ALA A 325 -3.82 -14.15 -5.71
C ALA A 325 -2.66 -15.17 -5.81
N GLY A 326 -1.84 -15.26 -4.76
CA GLY A 326 -0.73 -16.20 -4.69
C GLY A 326 0.64 -15.55 -4.81
N ASP A 327 1.64 -16.21 -4.24
CA ASP A 327 3.06 -15.84 -4.32
C ASP A 327 3.69 -16.34 -5.64
N PHE A 328 3.88 -15.40 -6.56
CA PHE A 328 4.58 -15.57 -7.84
C PHE A 328 6.07 -15.19 -7.78
N ALA A 329 6.57 -14.69 -6.65
CA ALA A 329 7.92 -14.17 -6.55
C ALA A 329 8.95 -15.30 -6.75
N GLN A 330 9.91 -15.13 -7.65
CA GLN A 330 10.88 -16.17 -7.99
C GLN A 330 12.20 -15.56 -8.45
N VAL A 331 13.31 -16.17 -8.01
CA VAL A 331 14.62 -15.90 -8.60
C VAL A 331 14.76 -16.64 -9.94
N HIS A 332 14.95 -15.90 -11.01
CA HIS A 332 15.17 -16.38 -12.36
C HIS A 332 16.65 -16.27 -12.75
N PRO A 333 17.22 -17.21 -13.53
CA PRO A 333 18.65 -17.20 -13.88
C PRO A 333 19.07 -16.10 -14.86
N ARG A 334 18.11 -15.47 -15.56
CA ARG A 334 18.31 -14.36 -16.50
C ARG A 334 16.94 -13.84 -16.98
N LEU A 335 16.86 -12.55 -17.28
CA LEU A 335 15.75 -11.92 -18.00
C LEU A 335 16.26 -11.45 -19.37
N SER A 336 15.65 -11.95 -20.45
CA SER A 336 16.04 -11.57 -21.81
C SER A 336 15.56 -10.16 -22.12
N SER A 337 16.47 -9.24 -22.45
CA SER A 337 16.12 -7.86 -22.81
C SER A 337 15.71 -7.74 -24.28
N ILE A 338 14.75 -6.87 -24.59
CA ILE A 338 14.39 -6.48 -25.97
C ILE A 338 15.54 -5.72 -26.68
N ASP A 339 16.44 -5.10 -25.92
CA ASP A 339 17.75 -4.61 -26.38
C ASP A 339 18.85 -5.48 -25.74
N PRO A 340 19.40 -6.48 -26.47
CA PRO A 340 20.50 -7.32 -25.99
C PRO A 340 21.79 -6.55 -25.65
N CYS A 341 21.92 -5.28 -26.04
CA CYS A 341 23.05 -4.44 -25.64
C CYS A 341 22.91 -3.87 -24.23
N ARG A 342 21.74 -4.04 -23.60
CA ARG A 342 21.38 -3.59 -22.24
C ARG A 342 20.86 -4.74 -21.36
N GLU A 343 21.21 -5.96 -21.71
CA GLU A 343 20.75 -7.15 -21.01
C GLU A 343 21.49 -7.33 -19.68
N ASN A 344 20.75 -7.49 -18.58
CA ASN A 344 21.34 -8.00 -17.35
C ASN A 344 21.49 -9.52 -17.45
N LEU A 345 22.67 -10.03 -17.12
CA LEU A 345 23.06 -11.43 -17.31
C LEU A 345 23.21 -12.20 -15.98
N THR A 346 23.07 -11.53 -14.85
CA THR A 346 22.97 -12.15 -13.53
C THR A 346 21.57 -12.76 -13.32
N PRO A 347 21.47 -13.76 -12.43
CA PRO A 347 20.22 -14.11 -11.78
C PRO A 347 19.61 -12.92 -11.01
N LEU A 348 18.28 -12.86 -10.99
CA LEU A 348 17.49 -11.72 -10.53
C LEU A 348 16.14 -12.19 -9.99
N VAL A 349 15.44 -11.37 -9.23
CA VAL A 349 14.08 -11.69 -8.75
C VAL A 349 13.01 -11.08 -9.64
N GLY A 350 11.90 -11.77 -9.84
CA GLY A 350 10.73 -11.30 -10.59
C GLY A 350 9.45 -12.00 -10.13
N PHE A 351 8.31 -11.64 -10.72
CA PHE A 351 6.98 -12.06 -10.28
C PHE A 351 6.15 -12.65 -11.44
N MET A 352 6.83 -13.24 -12.43
CA MET A 352 6.19 -13.76 -13.63
C MET A 352 5.47 -15.07 -13.33
N ASP A 353 4.29 -15.24 -13.91
CA ASP A 353 3.51 -16.46 -13.87
C ASP A 353 3.82 -17.33 -15.11
N TYR A 354 4.61 -18.37 -14.89
CA TYR A 354 5.08 -19.33 -15.88
C TYR A 354 4.47 -20.75 -15.70
N ASP A 355 3.27 -20.83 -15.12
CA ASP A 355 2.65 -22.08 -14.66
C ASP A 355 3.51 -22.79 -13.58
N GLN A 356 4.11 -22.03 -12.66
CA GLN A 356 4.69 -22.61 -11.45
C GLN A 356 3.62 -23.21 -10.54
N ILE A 357 4.04 -24.13 -9.66
CA ILE A 357 3.29 -24.34 -8.42
C ILE A 357 3.43 -23.04 -7.62
N VAL A 358 2.31 -22.38 -7.35
CA VAL A 358 2.27 -21.14 -6.58
C VAL A 358 2.61 -21.45 -5.12
N ARG A 359 3.51 -20.66 -4.51
CA ARG A 359 4.28 -21.12 -3.34
C ARG A 359 3.44 -21.30 -2.08
N ASN A 360 2.46 -20.42 -1.86
CA ASN A 360 1.47 -20.47 -0.78
C ASN A 360 0.16 -21.17 -1.18
N GLY A 361 0.11 -21.85 -2.34
CA GLY A 361 -1.08 -22.59 -2.78
C GLY A 361 -1.33 -23.88 -1.98
N PRO A 362 -2.52 -24.51 -2.08
CA PRO A 362 -3.61 -24.20 -3.02
C PRO A 362 -4.39 -22.93 -2.67
N GLY A 363 -5.11 -22.39 -3.66
CA GLY A 363 -6.06 -21.30 -3.47
C GLY A 363 -7.26 -21.69 -2.61
N ALA A 364 -8.22 -20.78 -2.46
CA ALA A 364 -9.39 -20.93 -1.58
C ALA A 364 -10.32 -22.13 -1.90
N ASP A 365 -10.15 -22.80 -3.05
CA ASP A 365 -10.84 -24.05 -3.39
C ASP A 365 -10.20 -25.30 -2.74
N GLY A 366 -8.98 -25.17 -2.20
CA GLY A 366 -8.18 -26.26 -1.62
C GLY A 366 -7.56 -27.22 -2.64
N VAL A 367 -7.59 -26.90 -3.95
CA VAL A 367 -7.16 -27.80 -5.04
C VAL A 367 -6.32 -27.10 -6.11
N THR A 368 -6.62 -25.84 -6.43
CA THR A 368 -5.93 -25.08 -7.47
C THR A 368 -4.57 -24.60 -6.98
N ILE A 369 -3.50 -25.26 -7.45
CA ILE A 369 -2.10 -24.98 -7.12
C ILE A 369 -1.33 -24.30 -8.28
N ARG A 370 -2.01 -24.00 -9.39
CA ARG A 370 -1.46 -23.46 -10.65
C ARG A 370 -2.53 -22.64 -11.37
N THR A 371 -2.10 -21.64 -12.14
CA THR A 371 -2.94 -20.75 -12.96
C THR A 371 -3.06 -21.18 -14.42
N GLY A 372 -2.12 -21.97 -14.94
CA GLY A 372 -1.94 -22.20 -16.37
C GLY A 372 -0.92 -21.26 -17.06
N GLY A 373 -0.37 -20.29 -16.32
CA GLY A 373 0.64 -19.35 -16.81
C GLY A 373 0.08 -18.15 -17.58
N SER A 374 0.76 -17.01 -17.49
CA SER A 374 0.33 -15.73 -18.06
C SER A 374 1.25 -15.28 -19.20
N ILE A 375 0.69 -14.97 -20.38
CA ILE A 375 1.41 -14.47 -21.56
C ILE A 375 0.70 -13.25 -22.15
N SER A 376 1.42 -12.35 -22.81
CA SER A 376 0.81 -11.16 -23.43
C SER A 376 1.25 -10.93 -24.87
N ALA A 377 0.33 -10.44 -25.70
CA ALA A 377 0.54 -10.29 -27.14
C ALA A 377 1.59 -9.21 -27.44
N GLY A 378 2.63 -9.57 -28.18
CA GLY A 378 3.77 -8.68 -28.45
C GLY A 378 4.92 -8.77 -27.44
N VAL A 379 4.84 -9.68 -26.45
CA VAL A 379 5.98 -10.05 -25.61
C VAL A 379 6.74 -11.22 -26.26
N ASP A 380 7.98 -10.97 -26.68
CA ASP A 380 8.92 -11.95 -27.24
C ASP A 380 10.29 -11.98 -26.53
N TYR A 381 10.34 -11.38 -25.34
CA TYR A 381 11.48 -11.23 -24.45
C TYR A 381 11.07 -11.62 -23.01
N GLY A 382 11.97 -11.46 -22.02
CA GLY A 382 11.74 -11.89 -20.64
C GLY A 382 12.32 -13.28 -20.34
N ILE A 383 11.63 -14.05 -19.49
CA ILE A 383 12.01 -15.43 -19.17
C ILE A 383 11.58 -16.41 -20.29
N VAL A 384 12.19 -17.60 -20.32
CA VAL A 384 11.95 -18.59 -21.38
C VAL A 384 10.48 -19.02 -21.42
N GLY A 385 9.79 -18.70 -22.50
CA GLY A 385 8.35 -18.90 -22.68
C GLY A 385 7.54 -17.60 -22.85
N ASN A 386 8.18 -16.43 -22.67
CA ASN A 386 7.58 -15.10 -22.82
C ASN A 386 6.49 -14.81 -21.78
N TRP A 387 6.63 -15.45 -20.61
CA TRP A 387 5.72 -15.32 -19.48
C TRP A 387 5.79 -13.93 -18.85
N VAL A 388 4.66 -13.49 -18.29
CA VAL A 388 4.43 -12.16 -17.70
C VAL A 388 3.82 -12.29 -16.30
N ASN A 389 3.70 -11.19 -15.55
CA ASN A 389 2.99 -11.20 -14.26
C ASN A 389 1.50 -11.59 -14.44
N ASN A 390 0.86 -12.15 -13.41
CA ASN A 390 -0.52 -12.65 -13.52
C ASN A 390 -1.59 -11.54 -13.44
N TYR A 391 -1.96 -11.01 -14.60
CA TYR A 391 -3.06 -10.03 -14.75
C TYR A 391 -4.47 -10.67 -14.71
N SER A 392 -4.65 -11.80 -14.02
CA SER A 392 -5.94 -12.50 -13.88
C SER A 392 -6.27 -12.84 -12.42
N GLY A 393 -5.70 -12.11 -11.45
CA GLY A 393 -5.92 -12.32 -10.02
C GLY A 393 -5.43 -13.67 -9.48
N GLY A 394 -4.54 -14.34 -10.20
CA GLY A 394 -3.86 -15.57 -9.80
C GLY A 394 -4.80 -16.71 -9.39
N LEU A 395 -4.54 -17.31 -8.23
CA LEU A 395 -5.32 -18.40 -7.64
C LEU A 395 -6.76 -17.97 -7.27
N SER A 396 -7.02 -16.67 -7.12
CA SER A 396 -8.36 -16.14 -6.81
C SER A 396 -9.30 -16.10 -8.02
N LEU A 397 -8.75 -16.29 -9.23
CA LEU A 397 -9.46 -16.17 -10.52
C LEU A 397 -10.09 -14.77 -10.74
N GLY A 398 -9.43 -13.72 -10.24
CA GLY A 398 -9.89 -12.33 -10.37
C GLY A 398 -10.82 -11.85 -9.26
N GLN A 399 -10.75 -12.45 -8.06
CA GLN A 399 -11.44 -11.95 -6.86
C GLN A 399 -10.58 -10.98 -6.04
N VAL A 400 -9.25 -11.02 -6.21
CA VAL A 400 -8.29 -10.03 -5.70
C VAL A 400 -7.20 -9.70 -6.73
N ASP A 401 -6.75 -8.45 -6.73
CA ASP A 401 -5.59 -7.97 -7.49
C ASP A 401 -4.27 -8.58 -6.94
N VAL A 402 -3.26 -8.81 -7.79
CA VAL A 402 -1.96 -9.35 -7.33
C VAL A 402 -1.19 -8.29 -6.54
N ALA A 403 -0.79 -8.63 -5.32
CA ALA A 403 0.20 -7.86 -4.54
C ALA A 403 1.26 -8.81 -3.96
N ASN A 404 2.48 -8.76 -4.48
CA ASN A 404 3.58 -9.63 -4.08
C ASN A 404 4.84 -8.82 -3.81
N GLU A 405 5.61 -9.25 -2.81
CA GLU A 405 6.87 -8.62 -2.41
C GLU A 405 7.97 -9.65 -2.18
N VAL A 406 9.20 -9.16 -2.12
CA VAL A 406 10.31 -9.86 -1.48
C VAL A 406 10.95 -8.96 -0.43
N TRP A 407 11.12 -9.48 0.79
CA TRP A 407 11.72 -8.79 1.91
C TRP A 407 13.18 -9.26 2.09
N SER A 408 14.09 -8.32 2.33
CA SER A 408 15.50 -8.62 2.56
C SER A 408 15.70 -9.44 3.83
N PRO A 409 16.87 -10.08 4.01
CA PRO A 409 17.37 -10.40 5.34
C PRO A 409 17.37 -9.17 6.25
N ALA A 410 17.41 -9.37 7.57
CA ALA A 410 17.66 -8.28 8.51
C ALA A 410 19.10 -7.75 8.33
N ILE A 411 19.21 -6.50 7.89
CA ILE A 411 20.48 -5.78 7.69
C ILE A 411 20.89 -5.18 9.04
N SER A 412 22.14 -5.38 9.47
CA SER A 412 22.69 -4.71 10.66
C SER A 412 22.94 -3.22 10.38
N TRP A 413 22.63 -2.36 11.35
CA TRP A 413 22.91 -0.91 11.24
C TRP A 413 24.40 -0.54 11.39
N ASP A 414 25.20 -1.46 11.91
CA ASP A 414 26.60 -1.26 12.30
C ASP A 414 27.53 -2.20 11.51
N LEU A 415 28.65 -1.68 11.00
CA LEU A 415 29.72 -2.48 10.41
C LEU A 415 30.73 -2.94 11.48
N PRO A 416 31.32 -4.14 11.36
CA PRO A 416 32.30 -4.65 12.33
C PRO A 416 33.54 -3.76 12.54
N GLY A 417 33.48 -2.80 13.47
CA GLY A 417 34.56 -1.87 13.74
C GLY A 417 34.17 -0.69 14.63
N ALA A 418 34.37 0.51 14.08
CA ALA A 418 33.99 1.82 14.61
C ALA A 418 34.12 2.88 13.47
N GLY A 419 33.72 2.51 12.26
CA GLY A 419 33.94 3.31 11.04
C GLY A 419 32.80 4.28 10.76
N ASP A 420 31.59 3.79 10.97
CA ASP A 420 30.27 4.41 10.81
C ASP A 420 29.56 4.65 12.16
N ASP A 421 30.35 4.61 13.24
CA ASP A 421 30.02 4.86 14.66
C ASP A 421 29.81 6.36 14.98
N ASP A 422 30.25 7.24 14.07
CA ASP A 422 30.13 8.69 14.21
C ASP A 422 28.66 9.10 14.09
N ILE A 423 28.16 9.91 15.03
CA ILE A 423 26.74 10.26 15.13
C ILE A 423 26.22 11.08 13.94
N GLU A 424 27.12 11.68 13.15
CA GLU A 424 26.78 12.31 11.86
C GLU A 424 26.55 11.29 10.73
N ILE A 425 26.97 10.03 10.87
CA ILE A 425 26.82 8.96 9.88
C ILE A 425 25.45 8.27 10.06
N ALA A 426 24.39 9.06 9.87
CA ALA A 426 23.00 8.67 10.11
C ALA A 426 22.04 8.94 8.93
N GLY A 427 22.56 9.44 7.80
CA GLY A 427 21.81 9.49 6.53
C GLY A 427 21.83 8.13 5.84
N THR A 428 20.77 7.79 5.10
CA THR A 428 20.61 6.46 4.49
C THR A 428 19.98 6.49 3.11
N MET A 429 20.40 5.57 2.24
CA MET A 429 19.80 5.37 0.92
C MET A 429 19.74 3.90 0.53
N ILE A 430 18.68 3.53 -0.18
CA ILE A 430 18.59 2.25 -0.90
C ILE A 430 18.97 2.43 -2.37
N ARG A 431 19.62 1.42 -2.93
CA ARG A 431 19.97 1.36 -4.36
C ARG A 431 19.61 -0.03 -4.90
N PHE A 432 19.09 -0.10 -6.11
CA PHE A 432 18.81 -1.36 -6.83
C PHE A 432 18.71 -1.11 -8.33
N ASP A 433 18.87 -2.16 -9.13
CA ASP A 433 18.48 -2.15 -10.53
C ASP A 433 17.06 -2.69 -10.68
N ALA A 434 16.22 -2.00 -11.44
CA ALA A 434 14.85 -2.41 -11.75
C ALA A 434 14.66 -2.54 -13.27
N TRP A 435 14.06 -3.63 -13.73
CA TRP A 435 13.46 -3.74 -15.06
C TRP A 435 12.03 -3.21 -14.98
N GLU A 436 11.73 -2.17 -15.76
CA GLU A 436 10.56 -1.31 -15.51
C GLU A 436 9.56 -1.27 -16.67
N HIS A 437 9.48 -2.30 -17.52
CA HIS A 437 8.53 -2.29 -18.63
C HIS A 437 7.09 -2.44 -18.15
N LEU A 438 6.50 -1.36 -17.66
CA LEU A 438 5.19 -1.27 -17.05
C LEU A 438 4.38 -0.19 -17.77
N PRO A 439 3.77 -0.52 -18.93
CA PRO A 439 2.83 0.37 -19.60
C PRO A 439 1.65 0.68 -18.68
N LEU A 440 1.39 1.96 -18.40
CA LEU A 440 0.36 2.40 -17.44
C LEU A 440 -1.03 1.76 -17.67
N ILE A 441 -1.39 1.51 -18.93
CA ILE A 441 -2.66 0.89 -19.33
C ILE A 441 -2.83 -0.57 -18.87
N ASN A 442 -1.75 -1.22 -18.43
CA ASN A 442 -1.77 -2.56 -17.85
C ASN A 442 -2.21 -2.57 -16.38
N GLY A 443 -2.19 -1.43 -15.68
CA GLY A 443 -2.49 -1.35 -14.24
C GLY A 443 -1.41 -1.88 -13.30
N TYR A 444 -0.34 -2.49 -13.84
CA TYR A 444 0.78 -3.01 -13.07
C TYR A 444 1.83 -1.94 -12.72
N PHE A 445 2.26 -1.96 -11.46
CA PHE A 445 3.30 -1.10 -10.91
C PHE A 445 4.35 -1.89 -10.10
N TRP A 446 5.46 -1.22 -9.79
CA TRP A 446 6.42 -1.67 -8.79
C TRP A 446 6.41 -0.77 -7.56
N VAL A 447 6.71 -1.37 -6.40
CA VAL A 447 6.72 -0.72 -5.08
C VAL A 447 8.02 -1.03 -4.33
N TRP A 448 8.32 -0.21 -3.34
CA TRP A 448 9.45 -0.37 -2.43
C TRP A 448 9.05 0.14 -1.05
N HIS A 449 9.53 -0.54 -0.01
CA HIS A 449 9.33 -0.13 1.37
C HIS A 449 10.62 -0.36 2.16
N VAL A 450 10.80 0.37 3.25
CA VAL A 450 11.87 0.17 4.22
C VAL A 450 11.29 0.12 5.63
N ARG A 451 11.93 -0.63 6.53
CA ARG A 451 11.56 -0.64 7.95
C ARG A 451 12.77 -0.80 8.84
N SER A 452 12.71 -0.31 10.07
CA SER A 452 13.81 -0.32 11.03
C SER A 452 13.38 -0.86 12.40
N GLY A 453 14.35 -1.15 13.27
CA GLY A 453 14.06 -1.67 14.61
C GLY A 453 15.23 -1.48 15.57
N ARG A 454 14.93 -1.23 16.85
CA ARG A 454 15.92 -1.04 17.91
C ARG A 454 16.22 -2.32 18.69
N ALA A 455 17.17 -2.21 19.63
CA ALA A 455 17.56 -3.24 20.60
C ALA A 455 16.36 -3.85 21.36
N GLY A 456 15.96 -5.07 20.98
CA GLY A 456 14.87 -5.79 21.65
C GLY A 456 13.47 -5.18 21.50
N GLU A 457 13.32 -4.09 20.73
CA GLU A 457 12.02 -3.58 20.28
C GLU A 457 11.57 -4.38 19.03
N PRO A 458 10.25 -4.48 18.74
CA PRO A 458 9.74 -4.95 17.46
C PRO A 458 10.28 -4.15 16.25
N TRP A 459 9.88 -4.56 15.05
CA TRP A 459 10.05 -3.70 13.87
C TRP A 459 9.04 -2.56 13.89
N ASP A 460 9.40 -1.42 13.30
CA ASP A 460 8.42 -0.41 12.91
C ASP A 460 7.55 -0.88 11.71
N THR A 461 6.54 -0.08 11.40
CA THR A 461 5.69 -0.26 10.21
C THR A 461 6.49 -0.01 8.94
N TRP A 462 6.27 -0.82 7.90
CA TRP A 462 6.82 -0.59 6.56
C TRP A 462 6.55 0.84 6.08
N GLY A 463 7.62 1.62 5.95
CA GLY A 463 7.61 3.00 5.51
C GLY A 463 7.93 3.11 4.01
N ASP A 464 7.16 3.95 3.32
CA ASP A 464 7.41 4.37 1.94
C ASP A 464 7.08 5.87 1.79
N ARG A 465 6.67 6.30 0.60
CA ARG A 465 6.12 7.66 0.37
C ARG A 465 4.77 7.67 -0.34
N GLY A 466 4.00 6.57 -0.26
CA GLY A 466 2.68 6.44 -0.87
C GLY A 466 2.64 6.43 -2.40
N PHE A 467 3.75 6.08 -3.07
CA PHE A 467 3.90 6.14 -4.53
C PHE A 467 4.12 4.77 -5.15
N VAL A 468 3.34 4.47 -6.19
CA VAL A 468 3.53 3.35 -7.11
C VAL A 468 4.34 3.79 -8.34
N HIS A 469 5.22 2.94 -8.87
CA HIS A 469 6.18 3.30 -9.92
C HIS A 469 5.99 2.48 -11.20
N PHE A 470 6.19 3.10 -12.36
CA PHE A 470 6.04 2.46 -13.67
C PHE A 470 6.96 3.09 -14.74
N SER A 471 7.11 2.43 -15.89
CA SER A 471 7.68 3.04 -17.09
C SER A 471 7.14 2.39 -18.38
N PRO A 472 6.72 3.14 -19.40
CA PRO A 472 6.33 2.56 -20.68
C PRO A 472 7.54 2.08 -21.52
N GLU A 473 8.77 2.25 -21.04
CA GLU A 473 9.99 1.85 -21.75
C GLU A 473 10.56 0.51 -21.24
N PRO A 474 10.82 -0.48 -22.13
CA PRO A 474 11.50 -1.72 -21.76
C PRO A 474 13.01 -1.48 -21.56
N ARG A 475 13.38 -1.15 -20.33
CA ARG A 475 14.77 -0.88 -19.93
C ARG A 475 15.02 -1.26 -18.47
N TRP A 476 16.28 -1.56 -18.17
CA TRP A 476 16.82 -1.47 -16.83
C TRP A 476 17.04 -0.01 -16.46
N THR A 477 16.67 0.39 -15.24
CA THR A 477 17.14 1.62 -14.61
C THR A 477 17.75 1.32 -13.26
N ASN A 478 18.81 2.05 -12.91
CA ASN A 478 19.33 2.04 -11.56
C ASN A 478 18.55 3.05 -10.71
N ARG A 479 17.85 2.56 -9.70
CA ARG A 479 17.13 3.37 -8.72
C ARG A 479 18.05 3.62 -7.53
N VAL A 480 18.10 4.89 -7.12
CA VAL A 480 18.74 5.33 -5.87
C VAL A 480 17.73 6.21 -5.17
N LEU A 481 17.37 5.86 -3.94
CA LEU A 481 16.34 6.53 -3.15
C LEU A 481 16.94 6.83 -1.78
N ASP A 482 16.99 8.11 -1.44
CA ASP A 482 17.19 8.54 -0.05
C ASP A 482 16.02 8.00 0.78
N VAL A 483 16.30 7.50 1.98
CA VAL A 483 15.29 6.99 2.93
C VAL A 483 15.56 7.46 4.36
N SER A 484 16.42 8.49 4.51
CA SER A 484 16.84 9.03 5.82
C SER A 484 15.66 9.48 6.68
N ASP A 485 14.65 10.10 6.05
CA ASP A 485 13.37 10.53 6.63
C ASP A 485 12.52 9.39 7.22
N LEU A 486 12.71 8.15 6.76
CA LEU A 486 11.88 6.99 7.09
C LEU A 486 12.49 6.07 8.17
N MET A 487 13.67 6.38 8.70
CA MET A 487 14.35 5.56 9.71
C MET A 487 14.04 6.03 11.14
N LEU A 488 13.85 5.09 12.08
CA LEU A 488 13.85 5.41 13.50
C LEU A 488 15.17 6.06 13.93
N SER A 489 15.10 6.95 14.93
CA SER A 489 16.31 7.45 15.59
C SER A 489 17.00 6.34 16.39
N GLY A 490 18.25 6.06 16.01
CA GLY A 490 19.09 5.00 16.60
C GLY A 490 18.54 3.58 16.40
N PRO A 491 18.41 3.08 15.15
CA PRO A 491 18.04 1.69 14.90
C PRO A 491 19.27 0.78 15.06
N GLU A 492 19.05 -0.51 15.28
CA GLU A 492 20.10 -1.54 15.24
C GLU A 492 19.99 -2.44 14.01
N ARG A 493 18.80 -2.49 13.39
CA ARG A 493 18.52 -3.30 12.20
C ARG A 493 17.58 -2.59 11.23
N VAL A 494 17.71 -2.91 9.95
CA VAL A 494 16.90 -2.39 8.84
C VAL A 494 16.49 -3.53 7.91
N GLN A 495 15.38 -3.39 7.20
CA GLN A 495 14.91 -4.32 6.18
C GLN A 495 14.38 -3.54 4.96
N ILE A 496 14.50 -4.11 3.77
CA ILE A 496 13.98 -3.55 2.51
C ILE A 496 12.93 -4.50 1.94
N ALA A 497 11.80 -3.99 1.46
CA ALA A 497 10.86 -4.70 0.60
C ALA A 497 10.92 -4.15 -0.82
N LEU A 498 10.82 -5.03 -1.82
CA LEU A 498 10.65 -4.68 -3.23
C LEU A 498 9.52 -5.55 -3.81
N GLY A 499 8.58 -4.96 -4.54
CA GLY A 499 7.35 -5.65 -4.91
C GLY A 499 6.71 -5.25 -6.23
N THR A 500 5.66 -5.99 -6.58
CA THR A 500 4.73 -5.70 -7.66
C THR A 500 3.31 -5.62 -7.13
N VAL A 501 2.54 -4.67 -7.68
CA VAL A 501 1.11 -4.52 -7.41
C VAL A 501 0.37 -4.35 -8.72
N ASP A 502 -0.73 -5.06 -8.88
CA ASP A 502 -1.78 -4.68 -9.83
C ASP A 502 -2.70 -3.66 -9.14
N MET A 503 -3.08 -2.62 -9.89
CA MET A 503 -4.06 -1.61 -9.50
C MET A 503 -4.94 -1.23 -10.70
N ALA A 504 -5.13 -2.15 -11.66
CA ALA A 504 -5.93 -1.94 -12.86
C ALA A 504 -7.36 -1.49 -12.52
N GLU A 505 -8.07 -2.21 -11.64
CA GLU A 505 -9.42 -1.82 -11.22
C GLU A 505 -9.40 -0.47 -10.49
N ARG A 506 -8.49 -0.29 -9.52
CA ARG A 506 -8.37 0.92 -8.69
C ARG A 506 -8.18 2.21 -9.50
N PHE A 507 -7.47 2.16 -10.63
CA PHE A 507 -7.28 3.30 -11.53
C PHE A 507 -8.20 3.29 -12.76
N GLY A 508 -9.09 2.29 -12.91
CA GLY A 508 -10.00 2.16 -14.05
C GLY A 508 -9.30 1.80 -15.38
N PHE A 509 -8.12 1.18 -15.32
CA PHE A 509 -7.41 0.68 -16.49
C PHE A 509 -7.93 -0.70 -16.93
N PRO A 510 -7.75 -1.12 -18.19
CA PRO A 510 -8.26 -2.39 -18.68
C PRO A 510 -7.72 -3.65 -17.98
N GLY A 511 -6.47 -3.66 -17.50
CA GLY A 511 -5.86 -4.83 -16.85
C GLY A 511 -5.69 -6.08 -17.74
N GLN A 512 -5.92 -5.99 -19.05
CA GLN A 512 -6.00 -7.17 -19.94
C GLN A 512 -4.65 -7.68 -20.49
N ALA A 513 -3.53 -7.20 -19.95
CA ALA A 513 -2.18 -7.60 -20.36
C ALA A 513 -1.14 -7.22 -19.30
N ALA A 514 -0.02 -7.94 -19.28
CA ALA A 514 1.16 -7.61 -18.49
C ALA A 514 2.45 -7.76 -19.31
N THR A 515 3.57 -7.72 -18.62
CA THR A 515 4.95 -7.80 -19.14
C THR A 515 5.79 -8.66 -18.17
N PRO A 516 7.01 -9.09 -18.56
CA PRO A 516 7.94 -9.74 -17.63
C PRO A 516 8.58 -8.64 -16.76
N SER A 517 7.78 -8.01 -15.88
CA SER A 517 8.14 -6.79 -15.16
C SER A 517 7.17 -6.56 -13.98
N PRO A 518 7.63 -6.05 -12.82
CA PRO A 518 9.01 -5.69 -12.50
C PRO A 518 9.92 -6.88 -12.28
N ALA A 519 11.21 -6.62 -12.32
CA ALA A 519 12.26 -7.54 -11.91
C ALA A 519 13.42 -6.74 -11.28
N PHE A 520 14.07 -7.27 -10.25
CA PHE A 520 15.05 -6.54 -9.44
C PHE A 520 16.38 -7.31 -9.28
N ASP A 521 17.49 -6.57 -9.19
CA ASP A 521 18.84 -7.08 -8.90
C ASP A 521 19.72 -5.97 -8.28
N ASN A 522 20.93 -6.32 -7.82
CA ASN A 522 21.95 -5.40 -7.29
C ASN A 522 21.43 -4.48 -6.18
N VAL A 523 20.58 -5.02 -5.30
CA VAL A 523 20.05 -4.30 -4.14
C VAL A 523 21.18 -3.98 -3.16
N ALA A 524 21.17 -2.78 -2.59
CA ALA A 524 22.14 -2.34 -1.60
C ALA A 524 21.54 -1.31 -0.64
N PHE A 525 22.02 -1.33 0.60
CA PHE A 525 21.70 -0.34 1.63
C PHE A 525 22.98 0.40 2.02
N TYR A 526 22.92 1.74 2.02
CA TYR A 526 24.05 2.59 2.38
C TYR A 526 23.72 3.52 3.54
N LYS A 527 24.72 3.72 4.40
CA LYS A 527 24.74 4.66 5.52
C LYS A 527 25.81 5.72 5.24
N TYR A 528 25.52 7.01 5.44
CA TYR A 528 26.40 8.11 5.03
C TYR A 528 26.33 9.32 5.97
N ARG A 529 27.36 10.19 5.90
CA ARG A 529 27.45 11.41 6.72
C ARG A 529 26.43 12.46 6.29
N ILE A 530 25.51 12.82 7.19
CA ILE A 530 24.54 13.90 7.05
C ILE A 530 24.97 15.11 7.91
N ALA A 531 24.69 16.32 7.44
CA ALA A 531 25.11 17.58 8.08
C ALA A 531 24.05 18.18 9.04
N GLY A 532 22.99 17.45 9.35
CA GLY A 532 21.84 17.92 10.13
C GLY A 532 20.65 16.94 10.04
N PRO A 533 19.42 17.38 10.34
CA PRO A 533 18.21 16.60 10.11
C PRO A 533 18.02 16.21 8.63
N SER A 534 17.36 15.07 8.38
CA SER A 534 16.83 14.79 7.05
C SER A 534 15.67 15.75 6.78
N MET A 535 15.59 16.30 5.57
CA MET A 535 14.46 17.11 5.12
C MET A 535 13.98 16.54 3.79
N VAL A 536 12.67 16.37 3.61
CA VAL A 536 12.05 15.88 2.38
C VAL A 536 10.82 16.70 2.02
N THR A 537 10.67 17.03 0.74
CA THR A 537 9.49 17.70 0.20
C THR A 537 9.28 17.33 -1.26
N ARG A 538 8.02 17.35 -1.73
CA ARG A 538 7.66 17.08 -3.13
C ARG A 538 7.72 18.38 -3.93
N ASN A 539 8.10 18.30 -5.20
CA ASN A 539 8.04 19.44 -6.14
C ASN A 539 6.70 20.21 -6.15
N ILE A 540 5.58 19.60 -5.78
CA ILE A 540 4.28 20.28 -5.71
C ILE A 540 4.05 21.04 -4.40
N ASP A 541 4.72 20.66 -3.30
CA ASP A 541 4.66 21.39 -2.03
C ASP A 541 5.76 22.47 -1.92
N LEU A 542 6.48 22.72 -3.03
CA LEU A 542 7.46 23.79 -3.21
C LEU A 542 6.87 24.96 -4.01
N ALA A 543 7.49 26.14 -3.87
CA ALA A 543 7.02 27.39 -4.45
C ALA A 543 7.05 27.36 -5.98
N ASN A 544 5.98 27.88 -6.59
CA ASN A 544 5.74 27.87 -8.03
C ASN A 544 6.00 29.24 -8.69
N ASP A 545 5.95 29.30 -10.02
CA ASP A 545 5.95 30.55 -10.79
C ASP A 545 4.55 31.22 -10.69
N GLY A 546 4.40 32.12 -9.72
CA GLY A 546 3.14 32.82 -9.42
C GLY A 546 2.84 33.94 -10.42
N PHE A 547 1.56 34.07 -10.81
CA PHE A 547 1.08 35.19 -11.62
C PHE A 547 0.49 36.30 -10.73
N PRO A 548 0.56 37.58 -11.15
CA PRO A 548 -0.07 38.68 -10.42
C PRO A 548 -1.55 38.47 -10.14
N ILE A 549 -1.98 38.77 -8.92
CA ILE A 549 -3.36 38.57 -8.46
C ILE A 549 -4.40 39.33 -9.32
N SER A 550 -4.00 40.43 -9.98
CA SER A 550 -4.83 41.16 -10.94
C SER A 550 -5.03 40.50 -12.31
N GLY A 551 -4.32 39.39 -12.60
CA GLY A 551 -4.42 38.63 -13.84
C GLY A 551 -3.92 39.35 -15.10
N ALA A 552 -3.28 40.53 -14.98
CA ALA A 552 -2.83 41.32 -16.12
C ALA A 552 -1.62 42.22 -15.79
N ILE A 553 -0.61 42.23 -16.66
CA ILE A 553 0.58 43.09 -16.50
C ILE A 553 0.26 44.54 -16.93
N ASN A 554 0.13 45.46 -15.96
CA ASN A 554 -0.23 46.86 -16.20
C ASN A 554 0.61 47.87 -15.40
N VAL A 555 1.87 48.08 -15.79
CA VAL A 555 2.80 49.03 -15.15
C VAL A 555 2.46 50.53 -15.34
N SER A 556 1.34 50.87 -15.98
CA SER A 556 1.09 52.23 -16.52
C SER A 556 0.80 53.33 -15.48
N THR A 557 0.36 52.96 -14.27
CA THR A 557 0.12 53.87 -13.15
C THR A 557 0.65 53.26 -11.85
N GLN A 558 0.81 54.07 -10.79
CA GLN A 558 1.18 53.53 -9.47
C GLN A 558 0.14 52.52 -8.99
N ALA A 559 -1.14 52.89 -8.94
CA ALA A 559 -2.24 52.02 -8.49
C ALA A 559 -2.44 50.73 -9.32
N THR A 560 -1.84 50.63 -10.51
CA THR A 560 -1.85 49.40 -11.32
C THR A 560 -0.53 48.63 -11.26
N ARG A 561 0.53 49.19 -10.64
CA ARG A 561 1.71 48.45 -10.16
C ARG A 561 1.47 47.87 -8.76
N ASP A 562 0.86 48.68 -7.89
CA ASP A 562 0.31 48.33 -6.57
C ASP A 562 -0.36 46.96 -6.63
N ALA A 563 -1.42 46.83 -7.44
CA ALA A 563 -2.19 45.60 -7.62
C ALA A 563 -1.53 44.55 -8.53
N MET A 564 -0.21 44.39 -8.52
CA MET A 564 0.49 43.33 -9.25
C MET A 564 1.35 42.43 -8.34
N ASP A 565 0.99 42.34 -7.06
CA ASP A 565 1.63 41.43 -6.12
C ASP A 565 1.59 39.98 -6.63
N VAL A 566 2.67 39.25 -6.36
CA VAL A 566 2.83 37.83 -6.67
C VAL A 566 2.89 37.06 -5.34
N PRO A 567 1.96 36.13 -5.06
CA PRO A 567 1.94 35.34 -3.83
C PRO A 567 3.08 34.31 -3.79
N PHE A 568 3.40 33.79 -2.59
CA PHE A 568 4.41 32.74 -2.41
C PHE A 568 3.78 31.32 -2.43
N ASP A 569 2.98 31.05 -3.44
CA ASP A 569 2.19 29.83 -3.56
C ASP A 569 3.04 28.58 -3.86
N MET A 570 2.73 27.46 -3.22
CA MET A 570 3.13 26.12 -3.66
C MET A 570 2.28 25.63 -4.84
N ALA A 571 2.87 24.82 -5.73
CA ALA A 571 2.23 24.38 -6.97
C ALA A 571 1.02 23.43 -6.78
N ARG A 572 0.85 22.86 -5.59
CA ARG A 572 -0.22 21.93 -5.23
C ARG A 572 -1.58 22.60 -5.20
N ASP A 573 -2.55 21.98 -5.85
CA ASP A 573 -3.96 22.32 -5.69
C ASP A 573 -4.45 21.88 -4.29
N ILE A 574 -4.99 22.82 -3.53
CA ILE A 574 -5.65 22.57 -2.23
C ILE A 574 -7.18 22.46 -2.36
N ASN A 575 -7.74 22.64 -3.56
CA ASN A 575 -9.16 22.45 -3.84
C ASN A 575 -9.50 20.97 -4.01
N THR A 576 -10.47 20.48 -3.23
CA THR A 576 -10.88 19.06 -3.25
C THR A 576 -12.21 18.81 -3.97
N SER A 577 -12.83 19.81 -4.62
CA SER A 577 -14.22 19.67 -5.10
C SER A 577 -14.68 20.53 -6.28
N ASP A 578 -13.83 21.40 -6.84
CA ASP A 578 -14.18 22.23 -8.01
C ASP A 578 -13.05 22.19 -9.07
N LEU A 579 -13.37 22.59 -10.30
CA LEU A 579 -12.46 22.59 -11.45
C LEU A 579 -11.49 23.79 -11.48
N THR A 580 -11.49 24.61 -10.43
CA THR A 580 -10.60 25.78 -10.28
C THR A 580 -9.39 25.40 -9.44
N LEU A 581 -8.24 25.22 -10.10
CA LEU A 581 -6.93 25.07 -9.44
C LEU A 581 -6.74 26.20 -8.43
N THR A 582 -6.58 25.84 -7.16
CA THR A 582 -6.32 26.77 -6.05
C THR A 582 -4.95 26.42 -5.46
N PRO A 583 -3.89 27.18 -5.79
CA PRO A 583 -2.57 26.96 -5.20
C PRO A 583 -2.57 27.04 -3.67
N GLY A 584 -1.56 26.45 -3.04
CA GLY A 584 -1.41 26.47 -1.58
C GLY A 584 -0.58 27.65 -1.09
N ASP A 585 -1.08 28.35 -0.09
CA ASP A 585 -0.56 29.58 0.55
C ASP A 585 0.86 29.52 1.17
N SER A 586 1.56 28.37 1.12
CA SER A 586 2.85 28.15 1.80
C SER A 586 3.56 26.89 1.29
N ILE A 587 4.90 26.87 1.31
CA ILE A 587 5.65 25.63 1.08
C ILE A 587 5.61 24.73 2.32
N THR A 588 5.66 23.41 2.13
CA THR A 588 5.74 22.44 3.25
C THR A 588 6.91 21.46 3.11
N VAL A 589 7.47 21.04 4.24
CA VAL A 589 8.63 20.15 4.32
C VAL A 589 8.49 19.22 5.53
N ASP A 590 8.81 17.95 5.34
CA ASP A 590 8.90 16.94 6.39
C ASP A 590 10.36 16.86 6.87
N VAL A 591 10.59 16.83 8.19
CA VAL A 591 11.94 16.94 8.77
C VAL A 591 12.16 15.95 9.91
N THR A 592 12.93 14.89 9.64
CA THR A 592 13.23 13.81 10.60
C THR A 592 14.57 14.03 11.29
N SER A 593 14.62 13.81 12.61
CA SER A 593 15.87 13.82 13.39
C SER A 593 16.48 12.42 13.47
N ASN A 594 17.37 12.11 12.52
CA ASN A 594 18.12 10.85 12.46
C ASN A 594 19.13 10.70 13.62
N ILE A 595 19.53 11.81 14.24
CA ILE A 595 20.57 11.86 15.29
C ILE A 595 19.96 11.40 16.62
N PRO A 596 20.43 10.30 17.24
CA PRO A 596 19.85 9.75 18.47
C PRO A 596 19.76 10.78 19.60
N ALA A 597 18.60 10.81 20.27
CA ALA A 597 18.27 11.72 21.38
C ALA A 597 18.35 13.23 21.07
N VAL A 598 18.36 13.64 19.79
CA VAL A 598 18.23 15.04 19.35
C VAL A 598 16.84 15.28 18.77
N THR A 599 16.24 16.43 19.08
CA THR A 599 14.98 16.90 18.48
C THR A 599 15.22 18.07 17.54
N VAL A 600 14.43 18.19 16.49
CA VAL A 600 14.35 19.42 15.68
C VAL A 600 13.84 20.56 16.56
N THR A 601 14.50 21.72 16.51
CA THR A 601 14.17 22.89 17.36
C THR A 601 14.15 24.23 16.62
N ASP A 602 14.73 24.29 15.42
CA ASP A 602 14.79 25.49 14.58
C ASP A 602 14.94 25.02 13.12
N ILE A 603 14.03 25.46 12.25
CA ILE A 603 14.05 25.20 10.80
C ILE A 603 13.80 26.55 10.12
N ARG A 604 14.59 26.85 9.10
CA ARG A 604 14.58 28.17 8.44
C ARG A 604 14.71 28.03 6.94
N MET A 605 13.91 28.78 6.21
CA MET A 605 14.18 29.11 4.81
C MET A 605 15.05 30.36 4.78
N ILE A 606 16.21 30.29 4.13
CA ILE A 606 17.09 31.42 3.86
C ILE A 606 16.76 31.93 2.46
N TRP A 607 16.38 33.20 2.32
CA TRP A 607 15.94 33.75 1.04
C TRP A 607 16.75 34.97 0.59
N ALA A 608 16.84 35.13 -0.73
CA ALA A 608 17.41 36.29 -1.40
C ALA A 608 16.53 36.67 -2.61
N LEU A 609 16.03 37.90 -2.63
CA LEU A 609 15.13 38.44 -3.65
C LEU A 609 15.82 39.57 -4.42
N ASP A 610 16.19 39.34 -5.68
CA ASP A 610 16.64 40.43 -6.56
C ASP A 610 15.43 41.22 -7.04
N THR A 611 15.28 42.46 -6.55
CA THR A 611 14.07 43.27 -6.75
C THR A 611 14.10 44.00 -8.11
N ASN A 612 13.05 43.83 -8.91
CA ASN A 612 12.87 44.53 -10.17
C ASN A 612 12.73 46.05 -9.93
N PRO A 613 13.62 46.91 -10.48
CA PRO A 613 13.60 48.36 -10.30
C PRO A 613 12.42 49.06 -11.01
N LEU A 614 11.56 48.33 -11.72
CA LEU A 614 10.29 48.84 -12.26
C LEU A 614 9.20 49.01 -11.20
N PHE A 615 9.37 48.38 -10.03
CA PHE A 615 8.44 48.40 -8.90
C PHE A 615 9.09 49.13 -7.73
N GLU A 616 8.62 50.35 -7.49
CA GLU A 616 9.29 51.37 -6.68
C GLU A 616 9.15 51.16 -5.15
N ASP A 617 10.11 51.66 -4.36
CA ASP A 617 10.13 51.53 -2.88
C ASP A 617 8.82 51.93 -2.18
N ALA A 618 7.98 52.76 -2.82
CA ALA A 618 6.71 53.23 -2.27
C ALA A 618 5.55 52.21 -2.35
N ILE A 619 5.76 51.07 -3.01
CA ILE A 619 4.86 49.91 -3.04
C ILE A 619 5.53 48.63 -2.50
N ARG A 620 6.71 48.75 -1.87
CA ARG A 620 7.43 47.58 -1.32
C ARG A 620 7.56 47.64 0.21
N SER A 621 7.10 46.58 0.87
CA SER A 621 7.19 46.36 2.32
C SER A 621 8.17 45.22 2.62
N ALA A 622 9.12 45.48 3.53
CA ALA A 622 10.03 44.43 4.01
C ALA A 622 9.29 43.46 4.96
N PRO A 623 9.51 42.13 4.85
CA PRO A 623 8.97 41.16 5.81
C PRO A 623 9.33 41.54 7.26
N SER A 624 8.35 41.49 8.14
CA SER A 624 8.43 42.02 9.52
C SER A 624 7.49 41.31 10.52
N ARG A 625 7.00 40.12 10.16
CA ARG A 625 6.25 39.21 11.02
C ARG A 625 7.21 38.58 12.05
N ALA A 626 6.70 38.00 13.12
CA ALA A 626 7.54 37.44 14.19
C ALA A 626 8.47 36.29 13.74
N LYS A 627 8.15 35.63 12.62
CA LYS A 627 8.98 34.60 11.98
C LYS A 627 10.01 35.13 10.98
N ASP A 628 9.88 36.38 10.54
CA ASP A 628 10.80 36.99 9.59
C ASP A 628 12.03 37.51 10.35
N GLN A 629 13.19 36.87 10.16
CA GLN A 629 14.44 37.17 10.86
C GLN A 629 15.55 37.60 9.88
N SER A 630 16.59 38.24 10.42
CA SER A 630 17.77 38.71 9.67
C SER A 630 17.48 39.56 8.42
N VAL A 631 16.29 40.16 8.31
CA VAL A 631 15.83 40.85 7.09
C VAL A 631 16.68 42.09 6.80
N VAL A 632 17.28 42.11 5.61
CA VAL A 632 18.03 43.24 5.04
C VAL A 632 17.37 43.63 3.73
N ALA A 633 16.63 44.74 3.77
CA ALA A 633 16.01 45.36 2.60
C ALA A 633 16.81 46.59 2.13
N GLY A 634 16.71 46.89 0.83
CA GLY A 634 17.33 48.04 0.17
C GLY A 634 16.34 48.80 -0.73
N VAL A 635 16.86 49.66 -1.60
CA VAL A 635 16.04 50.28 -2.67
C VAL A 635 15.73 49.26 -3.76
N ALA A 636 14.64 49.46 -4.51
CA ALA A 636 14.30 48.61 -5.65
C ALA A 636 15.43 48.60 -6.70
N GLY A 637 15.71 47.44 -7.30
CA GLY A 637 16.93 47.21 -8.08
C GLY A 637 18.13 46.78 -7.23
N THR A 638 17.87 46.22 -6.04
CA THR A 638 18.90 45.58 -5.21
C THR A 638 18.40 44.25 -4.63
N VAL A 639 19.34 43.36 -4.29
CA VAL A 639 19.04 42.10 -3.60
C VAL A 639 18.66 42.38 -2.15
N TRP A 640 17.43 42.00 -1.79
CA TRP A 640 16.98 41.89 -0.40
C TRP A 640 17.27 40.47 0.10
N THR A 641 17.50 40.30 1.40
CA THR A 641 17.75 38.97 1.99
C THR A 641 17.08 38.81 3.35
N GLY A 642 16.78 37.59 3.75
CA GLY A 642 16.33 37.31 5.11
C GLY A 642 16.21 35.81 5.41
N GLU A 643 15.63 35.52 6.56
CA GLU A 643 15.31 34.20 7.05
C GLU A 643 13.82 34.15 7.41
N VAL A 644 13.16 33.03 7.15
CA VAL A 644 11.82 32.73 7.70
C VAL A 644 11.95 31.51 8.58
N VAL A 645 11.67 31.65 9.88
CA VAL A 645 11.55 30.52 10.80
C VAL A 645 10.26 29.77 10.49
N ALA A 646 10.34 28.46 10.35
CA ALA A 646 9.19 27.60 10.09
C ALA A 646 8.24 27.53 11.29
N ASP A 647 6.97 27.25 11.03
CA ASP A 647 5.99 26.91 12.05
C ASP A 647 5.43 25.50 11.77
N SER A 648 4.83 24.88 12.78
CA SER A 648 4.34 23.50 12.69
C SER A 648 3.10 23.42 11.82
N ALA A 649 3.07 22.50 10.85
CA ALA A 649 1.87 22.30 10.04
C ALA A 649 0.73 21.72 10.89
N THR A 650 -0.51 22.12 10.57
CA THR A 650 -1.71 21.64 11.28
C THR A 650 -2.75 21.10 10.31
N THR A 651 -3.56 20.14 10.77
CA THR A 651 -4.79 19.75 10.08
C THR A 651 -5.82 20.87 10.14
N SER A 652 -6.89 20.79 9.34
CA SER A 652 -8.02 21.73 9.40
C SER A 652 -8.75 21.76 10.76
N GLY A 653 -8.51 20.76 11.63
CA GLY A 653 -8.96 20.75 13.03
C GLY A 653 -8.00 21.42 14.02
N GLY A 654 -6.87 21.97 13.57
CA GLY A 654 -5.83 22.57 14.42
C GLY A 654 -4.93 21.57 15.14
N VAL A 655 -4.94 20.29 14.74
CA VAL A 655 -4.03 19.27 15.30
C VAL A 655 -2.68 19.37 14.58
N ILE A 656 -1.59 19.46 15.33
CA ILE A 656 -0.23 19.48 14.77
C ILE A 656 0.04 18.17 14.04
N ILE A 657 0.54 18.28 12.81
CA ILE A 657 1.11 17.17 12.05
C ILE A 657 2.57 17.07 12.53
N GLN A 658 2.93 15.96 13.16
CA GLN A 658 4.28 15.77 13.69
C GLN A 658 5.31 15.83 12.56
N ASP A 659 6.47 16.43 12.83
CA ASP A 659 7.64 16.53 11.95
C ASP A 659 7.42 17.23 10.58
N ARG A 660 6.20 17.70 10.29
CA ARG A 660 5.88 18.56 9.14
C ARG A 660 5.86 20.03 9.51
N TYR A 661 6.59 20.82 8.74
CA TYR A 661 6.73 22.26 8.91
C TYR A 661 6.23 23.01 7.66
N TYR A 662 5.82 24.27 7.84
CA TYR A 662 5.48 25.16 6.73
C TYR A 662 6.24 26.49 6.81
N LEU A 663 6.56 27.04 5.63
CA LEU A 663 7.31 28.28 5.47
C LEU A 663 6.62 29.15 4.41
N ASP A 664 6.54 30.46 4.66
CA ASP A 664 5.81 31.39 3.79
C ASP A 664 6.48 32.77 3.75
N LEU A 665 6.33 33.50 2.64
CA LEU A 665 6.75 34.88 2.43
C LEU A 665 5.53 35.76 2.08
N PRO A 666 5.50 37.06 2.45
CA PRO A 666 4.29 37.87 2.31
C PRO A 666 3.79 38.00 0.86
N ASP A 667 2.48 37.82 0.66
CA ASP A 667 1.83 37.79 -0.67
C ASP A 667 1.44 39.16 -1.22
N ALA A 668 1.65 40.21 -0.44
CA ALA A 668 1.33 41.59 -0.77
C ALA A 668 2.50 42.51 -0.40
N ASP A 669 2.70 43.56 -1.19
CA ASP A 669 3.79 44.54 -1.07
C ASP A 669 5.22 43.95 -1.17
N PHE A 670 5.42 42.67 -1.48
CA PHE A 670 6.75 42.03 -1.38
C PHE A 670 7.35 41.64 -2.74
N MET A 671 6.74 40.66 -3.44
CA MET A 671 7.20 40.18 -4.75
C MET A 671 6.37 40.74 -5.89
N TYR A 672 7.04 41.07 -6.99
CA TYR A 672 6.45 41.65 -8.20
C TYR A 672 7.01 41.03 -9.50
N PRO A 673 6.30 41.15 -10.65
CA PRO A 673 6.72 40.60 -11.93
C PRO A 673 8.16 40.88 -12.33
N GLY A 674 8.96 39.82 -12.48
CA GLY A 674 10.36 39.90 -12.90
C GLY A 674 11.34 40.19 -11.75
N ASP A 675 10.89 40.12 -10.50
CA ASP A 675 11.78 39.82 -9.37
C ASP A 675 12.36 38.40 -9.53
N VAL A 676 13.49 38.11 -8.86
CA VAL A 676 14.06 36.76 -8.80
C VAL A 676 14.27 36.34 -7.35
N LEU A 677 13.45 35.42 -6.87
CA LEU A 677 13.61 34.79 -5.56
C LEU A 677 14.49 33.54 -5.68
N HIS A 678 15.55 33.49 -4.87
CA HIS A 678 16.24 32.26 -4.50
C HIS A 678 15.91 31.94 -3.04
N TYR A 679 15.66 30.67 -2.73
CA TYR A 679 15.50 30.18 -1.37
C TYR A 679 16.27 28.86 -1.17
N TYR A 680 16.64 28.61 0.10
CA TYR A 680 17.48 27.49 0.55
C TYR A 680 17.05 27.03 1.95
#